data_AF-A0A316FAV7-F1
#
_entry.id   AF-A0A316FAV7-F1
#
_cell.length_a   1.000
_cell.length_b   1.000
_cell.length_c   1.000
_cell.angle_alpha   90.00
_cell.angle_beta   90.00
_cell.angle_gamma   90.00
#
_symmetry.space_group_name_H-M   'P 1'
#
loop_
_entity.id
_entity.type
_entity.pdbx_description
1 polymer ?
#
loop_
_entity_poly.entity_id
_entity_poly.type
_entity_poly.pdbx_seq_one_letter_code
_entity_poly.pdbx_strand_id
1 'polypeptide(L)'
;MLRRTSEVDMRRLLRAALAAILAALLVVASGFAPASGWAAPKKNQRCPEVPGAPFDWSNVLDSDSDIFEFPAGATPRTFEYQDPAGWLSYESEPTLAQMRKIGTKHKKYDPSKVTDPTLAHEIRRKRMIARWYKYQAGNGTLTWEQWRDRYIRNQSNVHEGEAFENLVRDLLGLSGSTGWRSQARVPKSPVRRDWDFLILTVQCRLGLEVKAGASKIKKSQLDKDGSENEREKTLPESERVAKVQVVSERPTRAEAAAFKRAGVKVFVIQAEGVPVPPPTPGANPPAPAGQAAKPDPQPKDDGGGAEVMTAPGEAASDGGLVRALAGVPATKAEAEEDRKVSRELADDWADPEDMPDDTGGIDFSTLELRYIADPTAGDAGLKYSFSAEPTADGQLSWGGLAAAQQASDAFFVWMALRPEHFWVNLNPNEPDRIIEERLGATDAGRVLLEADLQMKKTVAKLIHPDATGGQRFWDSLRNTDDEQTCLSFRQWIVPDTATVHEHDGGLYIVDAPLIVKSETEYFDGGDAAEGAAAGCRPGDEATEKHNAEVFRSQILTKVQEAVNTAPEYAELRRVYLSRVAAEWYRQRSTNRNTAFADIVNSGDVSRWPSRTGWKPREVFDRYVKSYTDGEFDVTRETALGTVIETHTYIYGGVDFSQSPRSEVGAAAFGSRWGGLPSTVADSMAGTVEDDGRIWLGGASADRPTVPFKVTSVLTWAAGAVMALLVAALFVRSLWRQQRRRREWHAARR
;
A
#
# COMPACT_ATOMS: atom_id res chain seq x y z
N MET A 1 -28.84 -43.66 -51.19
CA MET A 1 -27.58 -43.01 -50.81
C MET A 1 -27.59 -41.60 -51.38
N LEU A 2 -27.68 -40.55 -50.54
CA LEU A 2 -27.51 -39.11 -50.82
C LEU A 2 -28.48 -38.32 -49.91
N ARG A 3 -28.18 -38.25 -48.59
CA ARG A 3 -28.79 -37.28 -47.66
C ARG A 3 -28.13 -37.30 -46.26
N ARG A 4 -26.80 -37.38 -46.18
CA ARG A 4 -26.11 -37.33 -44.87
C ARG A 4 -24.76 -36.61 -44.85
N THR A 5 -24.44 -35.80 -45.86
CA THR A 5 -23.16 -35.09 -45.95
C THR A 5 -23.26 -33.56 -45.83
N SER A 6 -24.45 -32.95 -45.71
CA SER A 6 -24.58 -31.48 -45.75
C SER A 6 -24.63 -30.76 -44.40
N GLU A 7 -24.91 -31.44 -43.27
CA GLU A 7 -25.04 -30.75 -41.96
C GLU A 7 -23.71 -30.60 -41.21
N VAL A 8 -22.75 -31.49 -41.44
CA VAL A 8 -21.43 -31.44 -40.77
C VAL A 8 -20.55 -30.37 -41.40
N ASP A 9 -20.61 -30.18 -42.72
CA ASP A 9 -19.87 -29.13 -43.43
C ASP A 9 -20.41 -27.73 -43.15
N MET A 10 -21.74 -27.58 -43.03
CA MET A 10 -22.34 -26.27 -42.75
C MET A 10 -21.99 -25.77 -41.34
N ARG A 11 -21.87 -26.66 -40.34
CA ARG A 11 -21.41 -26.28 -38.97
C ARG A 11 -19.91 -25.98 -38.91
N ARG A 12 -19.09 -26.61 -39.77
CA ARG A 12 -17.65 -26.29 -39.88
C ARG A 12 -17.43 -24.95 -40.58
N LEU A 13 -18.19 -24.65 -41.63
CA LEU A 13 -18.18 -23.36 -42.32
C LEU A 13 -18.68 -22.22 -41.43
N LEU A 14 -19.73 -22.43 -40.64
CA LEU A 14 -20.22 -21.44 -39.66
C LEU A 14 -19.22 -21.17 -38.53
N ARG A 15 -18.49 -22.19 -38.05
CA ARG A 15 -17.44 -22.01 -37.02
C ARG A 15 -16.19 -21.34 -37.58
N ALA A 16 -15.81 -21.63 -38.82
CA ALA A 16 -14.70 -20.96 -39.50
C ALA A 16 -15.04 -19.49 -39.82
N ALA A 17 -16.28 -19.21 -40.23
CA ALA A 17 -16.76 -17.85 -40.45
C ALA A 17 -16.88 -17.05 -39.15
N LEU A 18 -17.36 -17.65 -38.05
CA LEU A 18 -17.38 -16.99 -36.73
C LEU A 18 -15.96 -16.71 -36.20
N ALA A 19 -15.02 -17.65 -36.39
CA ALA A 19 -13.64 -17.47 -35.98
C ALA A 19 -12.93 -16.39 -36.83
N ALA A 20 -13.22 -16.30 -38.13
CA ALA A 20 -12.70 -15.25 -39.00
C ALA A 20 -13.31 -13.87 -38.69
N ILE A 21 -14.58 -13.80 -38.30
CA ILE A 21 -15.25 -12.56 -37.88
C ILE A 21 -14.75 -12.12 -36.49
N LEU A 22 -14.50 -13.04 -35.55
CA LEU A 22 -13.86 -12.73 -34.26
C LEU A 22 -12.41 -12.30 -34.43
N ALA A 23 -11.65 -12.93 -35.34
CA ALA A 23 -10.28 -12.51 -35.66
C ALA A 23 -10.24 -11.13 -36.36
N ALA A 24 -11.21 -10.84 -37.22
CA ALA A 24 -11.34 -9.53 -37.87
C ALA A 24 -11.82 -8.43 -36.91
N LEU A 25 -12.66 -8.76 -35.92
CA LEU A 25 -13.07 -7.82 -34.85
C LEU A 25 -11.96 -7.57 -33.82
N LEU A 26 -11.11 -8.56 -33.55
CA LEU A 26 -9.89 -8.39 -32.73
C LEU A 26 -8.84 -7.51 -33.41
N VAL A 27 -8.76 -7.52 -34.75
CA VAL A 27 -7.84 -6.66 -35.51
C VAL A 27 -8.37 -5.22 -35.68
N VAL A 28 -9.68 -4.99 -35.53
CA VAL A 28 -10.29 -3.65 -35.65
C VAL A 28 -10.46 -2.95 -34.28
N ALA A 29 -10.44 -3.67 -33.16
CA ALA A 29 -10.43 -3.09 -31.81
C ALA A 29 -9.03 -2.69 -31.31
N SER A 30 -7.99 -2.96 -32.10
CA SER A 30 -6.61 -2.68 -31.75
C SER A 30 -6.00 -1.76 -32.80
N GLY A 31 -6.25 -0.45 -32.66
CA GLY A 31 -5.55 0.59 -33.41
C GLY A 31 -4.08 0.65 -32.99
N PHE A 32 -3.30 -0.39 -33.30
CA PHE A 32 -1.86 -0.41 -33.11
C PHE A 32 -1.22 0.23 -34.33
N ALA A 33 -0.78 1.48 -34.18
CA ALA A 33 0.22 2.03 -35.07
C ALA A 33 1.56 1.34 -34.72
N PRO A 34 2.25 0.69 -35.68
CA PRO A 34 3.60 0.22 -35.44
C PRO A 34 4.50 1.43 -35.16
N ALA A 35 5.18 1.41 -34.01
CA ALA A 35 6.14 2.45 -33.63
C ALA A 35 7.23 2.56 -34.70
N SER A 36 7.26 3.68 -35.42
CA SER A 36 8.35 4.04 -36.31
C SER A 36 9.66 4.14 -35.54
N GLY A 37 10.75 3.64 -36.12
CA GLY A 37 12.08 3.54 -35.51
C GLY A 37 12.54 4.79 -34.75
N TRP A 38 13.07 4.56 -33.55
CA TRP A 38 13.25 5.54 -32.49
C TRP A 38 14.60 6.26 -32.69
N ALA A 39 14.56 7.55 -32.98
CA ALA A 39 15.71 8.42 -32.85
C ALA A 39 15.37 9.49 -31.81
N ALA A 40 16.20 9.61 -30.77
CA ALA A 40 16.03 10.63 -29.74
C ALA A 40 15.91 12.03 -30.38
N PRO A 41 14.97 12.87 -29.93
CA PRO A 41 14.79 14.20 -30.47
C PRO A 41 16.07 15.03 -30.28
N LYS A 42 16.62 15.54 -31.38
CA LYS A 42 17.83 16.36 -31.33
C LYS A 42 17.51 17.72 -30.70
N LYS A 43 18.38 18.18 -29.80
CA LYS A 43 18.23 19.43 -29.05
C LYS A 43 17.88 20.62 -29.96
N ASN A 44 16.85 21.38 -29.57
CA ASN A 44 16.43 22.62 -30.22
C ASN A 44 16.01 22.45 -31.70
N GLN A 45 15.42 21.32 -32.07
CA GLN A 45 14.89 21.07 -33.42
C GLN A 45 13.36 21.18 -33.46
N ARG A 46 12.78 21.32 -34.66
CA ARG A 46 11.33 21.17 -34.85
C ARG A 46 10.93 19.75 -34.46
N CYS A 47 9.78 19.61 -33.79
CA CYS A 47 9.25 18.29 -33.49
C CYS A 47 9.02 17.50 -34.79
N PRO A 48 9.09 16.16 -34.75
CA PRO A 48 8.60 15.32 -35.85
C PRO A 48 7.17 15.68 -36.24
N GLU A 49 6.83 15.47 -37.50
CA GLU A 49 5.46 15.66 -37.98
C GLU A 49 4.56 14.55 -37.43
N VAL A 50 3.43 14.92 -36.82
CA VAL A 50 2.45 13.97 -36.28
C VAL A 50 1.11 14.06 -37.03
N PRO A 51 0.45 12.92 -37.30
CA PRO A 51 -0.87 12.92 -37.92
C PRO A 51 -1.95 13.25 -36.88
N GLY A 52 -2.68 14.35 -37.06
CA GLY A 52 -3.77 14.73 -36.17
C GLY A 52 -4.00 16.24 -36.09
N ALA A 53 -5.13 16.64 -35.51
CA ALA A 53 -5.36 18.03 -35.16
C ALA A 53 -4.60 18.38 -33.86
N PRO A 54 -4.00 19.59 -33.76
CA PRO A 54 -3.34 20.01 -32.53
C PRO A 54 -4.34 20.13 -31.38
N PHE A 55 -3.91 19.75 -30.17
CA PHE A 55 -4.71 19.93 -28.96
C PHE A 55 -4.95 21.43 -28.67
N ASP A 56 -6.18 21.76 -28.27
CA ASP A 56 -6.55 23.11 -27.88
C ASP A 56 -6.22 23.35 -26.40
N TRP A 57 -5.17 24.13 -26.18
CA TRP A 57 -4.66 24.45 -24.84
C TRP A 57 -5.43 25.56 -24.13
N SER A 58 -6.35 26.27 -24.79
CA SER A 58 -7.08 27.40 -24.20
C SER A 58 -7.76 27.02 -22.88
N ASN A 59 -8.44 25.87 -22.84
CA ASN A 59 -9.11 25.39 -21.62
C ASN A 59 -8.16 25.09 -20.45
N VAL A 60 -6.90 24.75 -20.72
CA VAL A 60 -5.89 24.50 -19.69
C VAL A 60 -5.30 25.83 -19.21
N LEU A 61 -4.97 26.70 -20.17
CA LEU A 61 -4.27 27.95 -19.92
C LEU A 61 -5.16 29.02 -19.27
N ASP A 62 -6.43 29.11 -19.69
CA ASP A 62 -7.37 30.14 -19.25
C ASP A 62 -8.17 29.75 -17.99
N SER A 63 -8.05 28.50 -17.54
CA SER A 63 -8.77 27.99 -16.37
C SER A 63 -8.08 28.35 -15.05
N ASP A 64 -8.88 28.54 -14.00
CA ASP A 64 -8.40 28.70 -12.61
C ASP A 64 -7.91 27.39 -11.97
N SER A 65 -8.13 26.24 -12.64
CA SER A 65 -7.63 24.95 -12.15
C SER A 65 -6.12 24.83 -12.37
N ASP A 66 -5.46 24.18 -11.41
CA ASP A 66 -4.03 23.84 -11.47
C ASP A 66 -3.79 22.43 -12.01
N ILE A 67 -4.80 21.56 -12.04
CA ILE A 67 -4.71 20.15 -12.49
C ILE A 67 -5.81 19.88 -13.52
N PHE A 68 -5.45 19.16 -14.59
CA PHE A 68 -6.32 18.77 -15.70
C PHE A 68 -6.11 17.31 -16.05
N GLU A 69 -7.15 16.59 -16.46
CA GLU A 69 -7.07 15.16 -16.83
C GLU A 69 -7.47 14.92 -18.30
N PHE A 70 -6.81 13.97 -18.95
CA PHE A 70 -6.99 13.63 -20.36
C PHE A 70 -7.37 12.16 -20.59
N PRO A 71 -8.51 11.89 -21.26
CA PRO A 71 -9.84 12.46 -21.05
C PRO A 71 -10.53 11.86 -19.80
N ALA A 72 -11.44 12.58 -19.17
CA ALA A 72 -12.12 12.14 -17.95
C ALA A 72 -12.83 10.77 -18.10
N GLY A 73 -12.53 9.81 -17.22
CA GLY A 73 -13.22 8.52 -17.11
C GLY A 73 -12.78 7.40 -18.07
N ALA A 74 -11.65 7.56 -18.77
CA ALA A 74 -11.09 6.50 -19.61
C ALA A 74 -10.23 5.52 -18.80
N THR A 75 -10.22 4.24 -19.18
CA THR A 75 -9.26 3.24 -18.67
C THR A 75 -7.82 3.73 -18.88
N PRO A 76 -6.89 3.46 -17.94
CA PRO A 76 -5.48 3.78 -18.12
C PRO A 76 -4.97 3.29 -19.48
N ARG A 77 -4.25 4.17 -20.19
CA ARG A 77 -3.63 3.81 -21.46
C ARG A 77 -2.41 2.95 -21.20
N THR A 78 -1.99 2.16 -22.17
CA THR A 78 -0.71 1.46 -22.13
C THR A 78 0.18 1.96 -23.27
N PHE A 79 1.47 2.11 -23.03
CA PHE A 79 2.46 2.36 -24.07
C PHE A 79 3.64 1.40 -23.96
N GLU A 80 4.20 1.00 -25.09
CA GLU A 80 5.33 0.09 -25.14
C GLU A 80 6.65 0.85 -25.15
N TYR A 81 7.65 0.37 -24.42
CA TYR A 81 9.01 0.90 -24.47
C TYR A 81 10.04 -0.23 -24.59
N GLN A 82 11.12 0.02 -25.33
CA GLN A 82 12.19 -0.98 -25.45
C GLN A 82 12.98 -1.05 -24.15
N ASP A 83 13.10 -2.25 -23.58
CA ASP A 83 13.95 -2.48 -22.41
C ASP A 83 15.23 -3.26 -22.79
N PRO A 84 16.30 -2.57 -23.23
CA PRO A 84 17.52 -3.23 -23.68
C PRO A 84 18.29 -3.93 -22.56
N ALA A 85 17.90 -3.73 -21.30
CA ALA A 85 18.53 -4.31 -20.12
C ALA A 85 17.67 -5.38 -19.44
N GLY A 86 16.36 -5.47 -19.75
CA GLY A 86 15.43 -6.37 -19.07
C GLY A 86 15.84 -7.84 -19.04
N TRP A 87 16.49 -8.32 -20.11
CA TRP A 87 17.01 -9.71 -20.17
C TRP A 87 18.13 -10.00 -19.16
N LEU A 88 18.80 -8.97 -18.62
CA LEU A 88 19.78 -9.14 -17.56
C LEU A 88 19.13 -9.66 -16.27
N SER A 89 17.80 -9.53 -16.10
CA SER A 89 17.07 -10.10 -14.96
C SER A 89 17.16 -11.63 -14.86
N TYR A 90 17.59 -12.30 -15.93
CA TYR A 90 17.83 -13.75 -15.95
C TYR A 90 19.29 -14.13 -15.66
N GLU A 91 20.19 -13.16 -15.52
CA GLU A 91 21.60 -13.42 -15.22
C GLU A 91 21.79 -13.80 -13.75
N SER A 92 22.45 -14.93 -13.53
CA SER A 92 22.93 -15.36 -12.22
C SER A 92 24.11 -14.52 -11.75
N GLU A 93 24.37 -14.49 -10.44
CA GLU A 93 25.52 -13.79 -9.88
C GLU A 93 26.83 -14.26 -10.54
N PRO A 94 27.68 -13.35 -11.04
CA PRO A 94 28.94 -13.72 -11.65
C PRO A 94 29.94 -14.22 -10.60
N THR A 95 30.60 -15.34 -10.90
CA THR A 95 31.69 -15.86 -10.07
C THR A 95 32.85 -14.87 -9.97
N LEU A 96 33.63 -14.96 -8.89
CA LEU A 96 34.85 -14.15 -8.72
C LEU A 96 35.85 -14.30 -9.87
N ALA A 97 35.92 -15.49 -10.50
CA ALA A 97 36.76 -15.72 -11.67
C ALA A 97 36.26 -14.93 -12.90
N GLN A 98 34.94 -14.91 -13.15
CA GLN A 98 34.34 -14.11 -14.22
C GLN A 98 34.56 -12.61 -13.96
N MET A 99 34.36 -12.15 -12.73
CA MET A 99 34.59 -10.76 -12.33
C MET A 99 36.05 -10.34 -12.52
N ARG A 100 37.01 -11.16 -12.08
CA ARG A 100 38.45 -10.88 -12.28
C ARG A 100 38.85 -10.80 -13.75
N LYS A 101 38.26 -11.66 -14.61
CA LYS A 101 38.49 -11.64 -16.06
C LYS A 101 38.00 -10.33 -16.71
N ILE A 102 36.88 -9.79 -16.23
CA ILE A 102 36.27 -8.56 -16.75
C ILE A 102 36.94 -7.30 -16.15
N GLY A 103 37.30 -7.33 -14.87
CA GLY A 103 37.84 -6.21 -14.11
C GLY A 103 36.77 -5.18 -13.70
N THR A 104 37.17 -4.15 -12.94
CA THR A 104 36.25 -3.12 -12.38
C THR A 104 36.05 -1.90 -13.29
N LYS A 105 36.74 -1.85 -14.43
CA LYS A 105 36.74 -0.71 -15.36
C LYS A 105 35.49 -0.72 -16.27
N HIS A 106 34.31 -0.55 -15.67
CA HIS A 106 33.01 -0.57 -16.37
C HIS A 106 32.92 0.37 -17.59
N LYS A 107 33.51 1.58 -17.54
CA LYS A 107 33.51 2.53 -18.68
C LYS A 107 34.19 2.01 -19.96
N LYS A 108 34.95 0.91 -19.87
CA LYS A 108 35.50 0.20 -21.04
C LYS A 108 34.39 -0.47 -21.88
N TYR A 109 33.26 -0.81 -21.25
CA TYR A 109 32.16 -1.57 -21.84
C TYR A 109 30.98 -0.63 -22.09
N ASP A 110 31.02 0.08 -23.21
CA ASP A 110 30.01 1.08 -23.60
C ASP A 110 29.24 0.59 -24.83
N PRO A 111 27.96 0.17 -24.70
CA PRO A 111 27.21 -0.40 -25.80
C PRO A 111 26.84 0.62 -26.88
N SER A 112 26.91 1.94 -26.59
CA SER A 112 26.64 2.98 -27.60
C SER A 112 27.70 3.00 -28.72
N LYS A 113 28.87 2.41 -28.48
CA LYS A 113 29.98 2.34 -29.45
C LYS A 113 29.89 1.17 -30.41
N VAL A 114 28.80 0.40 -30.35
CA VAL A 114 28.62 -0.81 -31.15
C VAL A 114 27.29 -0.78 -31.87
N THR A 115 27.32 -1.10 -33.16
CA THR A 115 26.15 -1.15 -34.03
C THR A 115 25.54 -2.54 -34.17
N ASP A 116 26.29 -3.60 -33.84
CA ASP A 116 25.80 -4.99 -33.82
C ASP A 116 25.00 -5.27 -32.54
N PRO A 117 23.70 -5.62 -32.65
CA PRO A 117 22.84 -5.86 -31.47
C PRO A 117 23.33 -6.99 -30.56
N THR A 118 23.92 -8.05 -31.11
CA THR A 118 24.44 -9.20 -30.35
C THR A 118 25.67 -8.79 -29.55
N LEU A 119 26.56 -8.03 -30.16
CA LEU A 119 27.74 -7.49 -29.48
C LEU A 119 27.34 -6.43 -28.43
N ALA A 120 26.29 -5.64 -28.69
CA ALA A 120 25.74 -4.71 -27.72
C ALA A 120 25.20 -5.43 -26.47
N HIS A 121 24.51 -6.57 -26.63
CA HIS A 121 24.08 -7.42 -25.51
C HIS A 121 25.27 -7.89 -24.68
N GLU A 122 26.31 -8.45 -25.32
CA GLU A 122 27.49 -8.94 -24.62
C GLU A 122 28.22 -7.80 -23.86
N ILE A 123 28.30 -6.61 -24.45
CA ILE A 123 28.91 -5.43 -23.82
C ILE A 123 28.10 -4.96 -22.61
N ARG A 124 26.76 -4.94 -22.68
CA ARG A 124 25.89 -4.62 -21.53
C ARG A 124 26.14 -5.58 -20.36
N ARG A 125 26.21 -6.88 -20.64
CA ARG A 125 26.56 -7.90 -19.65
C ARG A 125 27.92 -7.66 -19.00
N LYS A 126 28.95 -7.37 -19.81
CA LYS A 126 30.30 -7.07 -19.31
C LYS A 126 30.32 -5.80 -18.46
N ARG A 127 29.57 -4.75 -18.85
CA ARG A 127 29.45 -3.51 -18.06
C ARG A 127 28.81 -3.79 -16.70
N MET A 128 27.72 -4.55 -16.66
CA MET A 128 27.05 -4.97 -15.41
C MET A 128 28.00 -5.74 -14.49
N ILE A 129 28.68 -6.76 -15.00
CA ILE A 129 29.65 -7.55 -14.22
C ILE A 129 30.78 -6.67 -13.68
N ALA A 130 31.30 -5.73 -14.49
CA ALA A 130 32.35 -4.82 -14.05
C ALA A 130 31.88 -3.86 -12.95
N ARG A 131 30.62 -3.40 -13.02
CA ARG A 131 29.98 -2.55 -12.02
C ARG A 131 29.73 -3.33 -10.72
N TRP A 132 29.21 -4.54 -10.80
CA TRP A 132 29.03 -5.42 -9.64
C TRP A 132 30.36 -5.72 -8.93
N TYR A 133 31.41 -6.02 -9.70
CA TYR A 133 32.72 -6.27 -9.11
C TYR A 133 33.27 -5.04 -8.38
N LYS A 134 33.06 -3.84 -8.95
CA LYS A 134 33.42 -2.58 -8.29
C LYS A 134 32.61 -2.37 -7.00
N TYR A 135 31.32 -2.67 -7.04
CA TYR A 135 30.41 -2.57 -5.89
C TYR A 135 30.83 -3.49 -4.74
N GLN A 136 31.07 -4.77 -5.02
CA GLN A 136 31.55 -5.74 -4.03
C GLN A 136 32.91 -5.34 -3.42
N ALA A 137 33.83 -4.84 -4.25
CA ALA A 137 35.12 -4.34 -3.77
C ALA A 137 35.00 -3.11 -2.83
N GLY A 138 33.87 -2.41 -2.87
CA GLY A 138 33.52 -1.29 -1.99
C GLY A 138 32.72 -1.69 -0.74
N ASN A 139 32.64 -2.99 -0.41
CA ASN A 139 31.83 -3.53 0.69
C ASN A 139 30.32 -3.25 0.54
N GLY A 140 29.80 -3.36 -0.67
CA GLY A 140 28.36 -3.29 -0.93
C GLY A 140 27.57 -4.35 -0.16
N THR A 141 26.40 -3.98 0.37
CA THR A 141 25.56 -4.84 1.23
C THR A 141 24.32 -5.41 0.54
N LEU A 142 23.95 -4.91 -0.64
CA LEU A 142 22.83 -5.46 -1.41
C LEU A 142 23.17 -6.85 -1.97
N THR A 143 22.16 -7.72 -2.03
CA THR A 143 22.24 -8.99 -2.78
C THR A 143 22.42 -8.73 -4.27
N TRP A 144 22.84 -9.76 -5.00
CA TRP A 144 22.99 -9.69 -6.46
C TRP A 144 21.68 -9.26 -7.13
N GLU A 145 20.57 -9.87 -6.75
CA GLU A 145 19.25 -9.60 -7.32
C GLU A 145 18.82 -8.16 -7.06
N GLN A 146 18.91 -7.70 -5.80
CA GLN A 146 18.59 -6.31 -5.44
C GLN A 146 19.42 -5.33 -6.26
N TRP A 147 20.74 -5.53 -6.32
CA TRP A 147 21.65 -4.64 -7.05
C TRP A 147 21.44 -4.67 -8.57
N ARG A 148 21.25 -5.87 -9.14
CA ARG A 148 21.04 -6.08 -10.57
C ARG A 148 19.74 -5.45 -11.04
N ASP A 149 18.66 -5.62 -10.29
CA ASP A 149 17.35 -5.09 -10.67
C ASP A 149 17.34 -3.55 -10.62
N ARG A 150 18.09 -2.95 -9.68
CA ARG A 150 18.40 -1.50 -9.68
C ARG A 150 19.19 -1.08 -10.92
N TYR A 151 20.23 -1.84 -11.27
CA TYR A 151 21.03 -1.59 -12.48
C TYR A 151 20.21 -1.65 -13.77
N ILE A 152 19.23 -2.54 -13.85
CA ILE A 152 18.28 -2.65 -14.97
C ILE A 152 17.34 -1.46 -14.96
N ARG A 153 16.66 -1.19 -13.84
CA ARG A 153 15.66 -0.12 -13.69
C ARG A 153 16.21 1.24 -14.11
N ASN A 154 17.43 1.59 -13.70
CA ASN A 154 18.06 2.86 -14.10
C ASN A 154 18.25 3.00 -15.62
N GLN A 155 18.37 1.88 -16.35
CA GLN A 155 18.40 1.90 -17.81
C GLN A 155 16.99 1.94 -18.40
N SER A 156 16.05 1.21 -17.81
CA SER A 156 14.66 1.12 -18.29
C SER A 156 13.91 2.44 -18.16
N ASN A 157 14.11 3.19 -17.06
CA ASN A 157 13.42 4.47 -16.79
C ASN A 157 13.61 5.50 -17.91
N VAL A 158 14.80 5.57 -18.51
CA VAL A 158 15.10 6.50 -19.62
C VAL A 158 14.26 6.15 -20.85
N HIS A 159 14.16 4.87 -21.18
CA HIS A 159 13.40 4.41 -22.34
C HIS A 159 11.89 4.53 -22.12
N GLU A 160 11.41 4.31 -20.90
CA GLU A 160 10.02 4.56 -20.53
C GLU A 160 9.66 6.05 -20.66
N GLY A 161 10.50 6.94 -20.15
CA GLY A 161 10.33 8.40 -20.29
C GLY A 161 10.26 8.84 -21.75
N GLU A 162 11.20 8.39 -22.59
CA GLU A 162 11.21 8.69 -24.03
C GLU A 162 9.93 8.16 -24.75
N ALA A 163 9.46 6.97 -24.38
CA ALA A 163 8.26 6.39 -24.94
C ALA A 163 7.00 7.19 -24.56
N PHE A 164 6.93 7.63 -23.30
CA PHE A 164 5.84 8.47 -22.83
C PHE A 164 5.86 9.86 -23.49
N GLU A 165 7.02 10.50 -23.66
CA GLU A 165 7.16 11.73 -24.44
C GLU A 165 6.60 11.57 -25.86
N ASN A 166 6.88 10.45 -26.53
CA ASN A 166 6.34 10.15 -27.85
C ASN A 166 4.81 10.00 -27.82
N LEU A 167 4.28 9.27 -26.84
CA LEU A 167 2.83 9.14 -26.64
C LEU A 167 2.18 10.52 -26.46
N VAL A 168 2.74 11.37 -25.61
CA VAL A 168 2.25 12.73 -25.37
C VAL A 168 2.27 13.56 -26.65
N ARG A 169 3.37 13.53 -27.42
CA ARG A 169 3.49 14.23 -28.70
C ARG A 169 2.39 13.83 -29.68
N ASP A 170 2.16 12.53 -29.81
CA ASP A 170 1.22 11.99 -30.79
C ASP A 170 -0.24 12.25 -30.34
N LEU A 171 -0.54 12.09 -29.05
CA LEU A 171 -1.87 12.36 -28.48
C LEU A 171 -2.27 13.84 -28.55
N LEU A 172 -1.33 14.75 -28.30
CA LEU A 172 -1.59 16.18 -28.23
C LEU A 172 -1.32 16.91 -29.56
N GLY A 173 -0.89 16.18 -30.59
CA GLY A 173 -0.62 16.76 -31.92
C GLY A 173 0.52 17.78 -31.92
N LEU A 174 1.60 17.53 -31.16
CA LEU A 174 2.72 18.46 -30.98
C LEU A 174 3.67 18.45 -32.20
N SER A 175 3.18 18.97 -33.33
CA SER A 175 3.83 18.85 -34.64
C SER A 175 4.78 20.01 -34.96
N GLY A 176 5.91 19.72 -35.61
CA GLY A 176 6.86 20.73 -36.10
C GLY A 176 6.25 21.73 -37.08
N SER A 177 5.32 21.30 -37.93
CA SER A 177 4.57 22.18 -38.85
C SER A 177 3.68 23.21 -38.13
N THR A 178 3.27 22.92 -36.90
CA THR A 178 2.48 23.83 -36.05
C THR A 178 3.33 24.70 -35.12
N GLY A 179 4.66 24.58 -35.20
CA GLY A 179 5.61 25.45 -34.47
C GLY A 179 6.21 24.83 -33.21
N TRP A 180 5.87 23.59 -32.86
CA TRP A 180 6.46 22.88 -31.73
C TRP A 180 7.92 22.51 -31.97
N ARG A 181 8.73 22.63 -30.92
CA ARG A 181 10.16 22.30 -30.93
C ARG A 181 10.47 21.38 -29.76
N SER A 182 11.29 20.35 -30.01
CA SER A 182 11.68 19.40 -28.97
C SER A 182 12.96 19.85 -28.27
N GLN A 183 13.06 19.55 -26.98
CA GLN A 183 14.28 19.72 -26.18
C GLN A 183 14.87 21.14 -26.34
N ALA A 184 14.03 22.16 -26.11
CA ALA A 184 14.25 23.54 -26.55
C ALA A 184 14.20 24.54 -25.38
N ARG A 185 14.89 25.69 -25.55
CA ARG A 185 14.93 26.77 -24.56
C ARG A 185 14.22 28.01 -25.05
N VAL A 186 13.71 28.79 -24.10
CA VAL A 186 13.29 30.17 -24.35
C VAL A 186 14.53 30.99 -24.75
N PRO A 187 14.56 31.58 -25.97
CA PRO A 187 15.72 32.34 -26.42
C PRO A 187 16.02 33.52 -25.50
N LYS A 188 17.31 33.73 -25.18
CA LYS A 188 17.80 34.85 -24.35
C LYS A 188 17.29 34.87 -22.90
N SER A 189 16.63 33.81 -22.42
CA SER A 189 16.35 33.69 -21.00
C SER A 189 17.65 33.50 -20.20
N PRO A 190 17.85 34.21 -19.08
CA PRO A 190 18.96 33.98 -18.18
C PRO A 190 18.79 32.65 -17.39
N VAL A 191 17.57 32.12 -17.31
CA VAL A 191 17.28 30.83 -16.68
C VAL A 191 17.57 29.72 -17.68
N ARG A 192 18.55 28.86 -17.36
CA ARG A 192 18.93 27.72 -18.21
C ARG A 192 17.94 26.57 -18.04
N ARG A 193 16.76 26.70 -18.65
CA ARG A 193 15.68 25.70 -18.67
C ARG A 193 15.48 25.14 -20.08
N ASP A 194 15.67 23.83 -20.23
CA ASP A 194 15.34 23.04 -21.44
C ASP A 194 13.95 22.42 -21.24
N TRP A 195 13.03 22.58 -22.20
CA TRP A 195 11.69 21.97 -22.17
C TRP A 195 11.61 20.81 -23.16
N ASP A 196 10.92 19.73 -22.80
CA ASP A 196 10.71 18.58 -23.70
C ASP A 196 9.98 19.02 -24.97
N PHE A 197 8.95 19.87 -24.81
CA PHE A 197 8.28 20.53 -25.92
C PHE A 197 8.10 22.02 -25.65
N LEU A 198 8.41 22.85 -26.65
CA LEU A 198 8.29 24.30 -26.56
C LEU A 198 7.64 24.86 -27.83
N ILE A 199 6.63 25.70 -27.66
CA ILE A 199 6.03 26.51 -28.71
C ILE A 199 6.12 27.99 -28.33
N LEU A 200 6.57 28.82 -29.28
CA LEU A 200 6.73 30.27 -29.09
C LEU A 200 6.15 31.01 -30.30
N THR A 201 4.84 30.86 -30.51
CA THR A 201 4.10 31.59 -31.55
C THR A 201 3.45 32.84 -30.96
N VAL A 202 2.87 33.68 -31.81
CA VAL A 202 2.08 34.85 -31.37
C VAL A 202 0.80 34.41 -30.65
N GLN A 203 0.26 33.24 -31.01
CA GLN A 203 -1.01 32.73 -30.50
C GLN A 203 -0.85 31.83 -29.26
N CYS A 204 0.32 31.21 -29.09
CA CYS A 204 0.59 30.29 -27.99
C CYS A 204 2.08 30.27 -27.64
N ARG A 205 2.37 30.51 -26.35
CA ARG A 205 3.71 30.46 -25.75
C ARG A 205 3.68 29.51 -24.56
N LEU A 206 4.16 28.31 -24.76
CA LEU A 206 3.97 27.21 -23.82
C LEU A 206 5.19 26.29 -23.80
N GLY A 207 5.70 26.02 -22.59
CA GLY A 207 6.69 24.99 -22.32
C GLY A 207 6.03 23.80 -21.63
N LEU A 208 6.29 22.60 -22.15
CA LEU A 208 5.85 21.33 -21.60
C LEU A 208 7.06 20.54 -21.09
N GLU A 209 6.98 20.09 -19.85
CA GLU A 209 7.85 19.05 -19.28
C GLU A 209 7.03 17.77 -19.15
N VAL A 210 7.58 16.62 -19.52
CA VAL A 210 6.90 15.34 -19.50
C VAL A 210 7.57 14.40 -18.50
N LYS A 211 6.78 13.73 -17.66
CA LYS A 211 7.28 12.74 -16.70
C LYS A 211 6.40 11.48 -16.71
N ALA A 212 7.07 10.34 -16.85
CA ALA A 212 6.46 9.02 -16.73
C ALA A 212 6.75 8.42 -15.34
N GLY A 213 5.83 7.56 -14.89
CA GLY A 213 5.95 6.76 -13.68
C GLY A 213 5.77 7.55 -12.39
N ALA A 214 6.30 6.98 -11.30
CA ALA A 214 6.01 7.42 -9.94
C ALA A 214 6.54 8.81 -9.58
N SER A 215 7.55 9.34 -10.28
CA SER A 215 8.13 10.65 -9.98
C SER A 215 7.67 11.73 -10.96
N LYS A 216 7.06 12.78 -10.41
CA LYS A 216 6.49 13.88 -11.19
C LYS A 216 7.32 15.15 -11.08
N ILE A 217 8.16 15.27 -10.06
CA ILE A 217 8.95 16.48 -9.77
C ILE A 217 10.44 16.19 -9.85
N LYS A 218 11.13 16.95 -10.71
CA LYS A 218 12.56 17.22 -10.57
C LYS A 218 12.72 18.59 -9.92
N LYS A 219 13.13 18.63 -8.65
CA LYS A 219 13.20 19.87 -7.84
C LYS A 219 14.00 20.97 -8.53
N SER A 220 15.15 20.65 -9.14
CA SER A 220 15.98 21.62 -9.84
C SER A 220 15.34 22.21 -11.11
N GLN A 221 14.42 21.48 -11.77
CA GLN A 221 13.63 22.00 -12.88
C GLN A 221 12.48 22.86 -12.35
N LEU A 222 11.77 22.40 -11.32
CA LEU A 222 10.66 23.13 -10.72
C LEU A 222 11.10 24.48 -10.12
N ASP A 223 12.25 24.53 -9.47
CA ASP A 223 12.85 25.77 -8.94
C ASP A 223 13.21 26.76 -10.06
N LYS A 224 13.69 26.25 -11.21
CA LYS A 224 13.94 27.06 -12.42
C LYS A 224 12.63 27.58 -13.01
N ASP A 225 11.58 26.78 -13.01
CA ASP A 225 10.26 27.15 -13.52
C ASP A 225 9.63 28.26 -12.67
N GLY A 226 9.71 28.14 -11.34
CA GLY A 226 9.33 29.20 -10.41
C GLY A 226 10.16 30.48 -10.58
N SER A 227 11.49 30.35 -10.71
CA SER A 227 12.37 31.50 -10.95
C SER A 227 12.07 32.22 -12.27
N GLU A 228 11.76 31.47 -13.32
CA GLU A 228 11.38 32.03 -14.62
C GLU A 228 10.01 32.71 -14.55
N ASN A 229 9.03 32.12 -13.85
CA ASN A 229 7.72 32.74 -13.60
C ASN A 229 7.84 34.07 -12.85
N GLU A 230 8.65 34.14 -11.79
CA GLU A 230 8.87 35.39 -11.06
C GLU A 230 9.50 36.48 -11.94
N ARG A 231 10.48 36.11 -12.77
CA ARG A 231 11.10 37.03 -13.73
C ARG A 231 10.09 37.54 -14.76
N GLU A 232 9.29 36.63 -15.34
CA GLU A 232 8.33 36.93 -16.41
C GLU A 232 7.20 37.86 -15.97
N LYS A 233 6.95 38.03 -14.66
CA LYS A 233 6.01 39.05 -14.14
C LYS A 233 6.36 40.47 -14.60
N THR A 234 7.63 40.75 -14.89
CA THR A 234 8.09 42.05 -15.40
C THR A 234 7.93 42.21 -16.91
N LEU A 235 7.61 41.15 -17.64
CA LEU A 235 7.41 41.15 -19.09
C LEU A 235 5.94 41.42 -19.45
N PRO A 236 5.67 41.95 -20.67
CA PRO A 236 4.34 41.96 -21.25
C PRO A 236 3.73 40.55 -21.28
N GLU A 237 2.41 40.44 -21.05
CA GLU A 237 1.71 39.16 -21.02
C GLU A 237 1.93 38.34 -22.30
N SER A 238 1.96 39.00 -23.46
CA SER A 238 2.26 38.39 -24.77
C SER A 238 3.66 37.80 -24.91
N GLU A 239 4.58 38.07 -23.98
CA GLU A 239 5.95 37.54 -23.98
C GLU A 239 6.16 36.41 -22.97
N ARG A 240 5.24 36.26 -22.00
CA ARG A 240 5.30 35.23 -20.96
C ARG A 240 5.12 33.84 -21.57
N VAL A 241 5.68 32.84 -20.91
CA VAL A 241 5.60 31.45 -21.35
C VAL A 241 4.84 30.67 -20.29
N ALA A 242 3.68 30.12 -20.64
CA ALA A 242 2.97 29.23 -19.74
C ALA A 242 3.76 27.93 -19.54
N LYS A 243 3.66 27.35 -18.35
CA LYS A 243 4.48 26.21 -17.92
C LYS A 243 3.55 25.09 -17.48
N VAL A 244 3.63 23.95 -18.15
CA VAL A 244 2.77 22.79 -17.89
C VAL A 244 3.62 21.54 -17.70
N GLN A 245 3.38 20.85 -16.59
CA GLN A 245 3.90 19.52 -16.33
C GLN A 245 2.90 18.48 -16.84
N VAL A 246 3.31 17.63 -17.79
CA VAL A 246 2.52 16.50 -18.28
C VAL A 246 2.97 15.23 -17.56
N VAL A 247 2.05 14.50 -16.93
CA VAL A 247 2.39 13.34 -16.07
C VAL A 247 1.56 12.10 -16.43
N SER A 248 2.17 10.91 -16.34
CA SER A 248 1.49 9.64 -16.62
C SER A 248 0.59 9.15 -15.49
N GLU A 249 0.82 9.68 -14.28
CA GLU A 249 0.09 9.38 -13.06
C GLU A 249 -0.31 10.69 -12.38
N ARG A 250 -1.46 10.70 -11.69
CA ARG A 250 -1.94 11.89 -10.99
C ARG A 250 -0.92 12.33 -9.93
N PRO A 251 -0.57 13.62 -9.84
CA PRO A 251 0.36 14.08 -8.81
C PRO A 251 -0.26 13.91 -7.43
N THR A 252 0.58 13.68 -6.44
CA THR A 252 0.17 13.78 -5.04
C THR A 252 -0.23 15.24 -4.72
N ARG A 253 -0.96 15.50 -3.63
CA ARG A 253 -1.36 16.86 -3.23
C ARG A 253 -0.13 17.66 -2.78
N ALA A 254 0.90 17.05 -2.21
CA ALA A 254 2.19 17.69 -1.93
C ALA A 254 2.89 18.15 -3.23
N GLU A 255 2.92 17.28 -4.23
CA GLU A 255 3.45 17.60 -5.57
C GLU A 255 2.63 18.70 -6.25
N ALA A 256 1.30 18.59 -6.24
CA ALA A 256 0.38 19.61 -6.75
C ALA A 256 0.58 20.96 -6.07
N ALA A 257 0.77 20.98 -4.75
CA ALA A 257 1.07 22.20 -4.00
C ALA A 257 2.43 22.78 -4.39
N ALA A 258 3.43 21.94 -4.68
CA ALA A 258 4.73 22.37 -5.18
C ALA A 258 4.62 22.99 -6.59
N PHE A 259 3.88 22.35 -7.51
CA PHE A 259 3.59 22.91 -8.84
C PHE A 259 2.85 24.25 -8.73
N LYS A 260 1.80 24.33 -7.91
CA LYS A 260 1.06 25.57 -7.65
C LYS A 260 1.96 26.68 -7.12
N ARG A 261 2.82 26.39 -6.13
CA ARG A 261 3.80 27.37 -5.60
C ARG A 261 4.77 27.86 -6.66
N ALA A 262 5.17 26.99 -7.59
CA ALA A 262 6.05 27.34 -8.70
C ALA A 262 5.30 28.03 -9.86
N GLY A 263 3.97 28.12 -9.84
CA GLY A 263 3.15 28.65 -10.95
C GLY A 263 3.15 27.72 -12.18
N VAL A 264 3.22 26.42 -11.95
CA VAL A 264 3.20 25.37 -13.00
C VAL A 264 1.85 24.67 -12.94
N LYS A 265 1.19 24.54 -14.10
CA LYS A 265 -0.05 23.76 -14.23
C LYS A 265 0.28 22.28 -14.49
N VAL A 266 -0.58 21.36 -14.10
CA VAL A 266 -0.40 19.91 -14.30
C VAL A 266 -1.44 19.35 -15.25
N PHE A 267 -1.01 18.55 -16.21
CA PHE A 267 -1.84 17.87 -17.19
C PHE A 267 -1.61 16.35 -17.11
N VAL A 268 -2.59 15.62 -16.61
CA VAL A 268 -2.50 14.18 -16.34
C VAL A 268 -3.00 13.40 -17.55
N ILE A 269 -2.14 12.56 -18.12
CA ILE A 269 -2.50 11.55 -19.12
C ILE A 269 -2.29 10.19 -18.46
N GLN A 270 -3.34 9.59 -17.88
CA GLN A 270 -3.22 8.31 -17.20
C GLN A 270 -2.72 7.22 -18.16
N ALA A 271 -1.48 6.77 -17.96
CA ALA A 271 -0.81 5.82 -18.82
C ALA A 271 0.20 4.94 -18.06
N GLU A 272 0.28 3.67 -18.44
CA GLU A 272 1.18 2.66 -17.89
C GLU A 272 2.19 2.21 -18.96
N GLY A 273 3.47 2.20 -18.60
CA GLY A 273 4.55 1.72 -19.45
C GLY A 273 4.65 0.20 -19.42
N VAL A 274 4.65 -0.43 -20.59
CA VAL A 274 4.84 -1.88 -20.74
C VAL A 274 6.21 -2.14 -21.38
N PRO A 275 7.16 -2.77 -20.68
CA PRO A 275 8.46 -3.08 -21.25
C PRO A 275 8.34 -4.16 -22.33
N VAL A 276 8.91 -3.89 -23.50
CA VAL A 276 9.07 -4.86 -24.58
C VAL A 276 10.53 -5.31 -24.62
N PRO A 277 10.82 -6.60 -24.35
CA PRO A 277 12.18 -7.12 -24.44
C PRO A 277 12.69 -7.01 -25.88
N PRO A 278 13.99 -6.72 -26.10
CA PRO A 278 14.55 -6.75 -27.45
C PRO A 278 14.44 -8.17 -28.04
N PRO A 279 14.18 -8.30 -29.35
CA PRO A 279 14.19 -9.61 -30.01
C PRO A 279 15.57 -10.24 -29.82
N THR A 280 15.62 -11.41 -29.16
CA THR A 280 16.87 -12.11 -28.89
C THR A 280 17.45 -12.63 -30.20
N PRO A 281 18.71 -12.32 -30.57
CA PRO A 281 19.35 -12.95 -31.72
C PRO A 281 19.53 -14.45 -31.43
N GLY A 282 18.69 -15.29 -32.05
CA GLY A 282 18.82 -16.75 -32.00
C GLY A 282 18.05 -17.49 -30.90
N ALA A 283 17.22 -16.81 -30.10
CA ALA A 283 16.20 -17.51 -29.29
C ALA A 283 14.91 -17.63 -30.11
N ASN A 284 14.32 -18.83 -30.18
CA ASN A 284 12.97 -18.96 -30.72
C ASN A 284 12.02 -18.05 -29.92
N PRO A 285 11.03 -17.41 -30.55
CA PRO A 285 10.03 -16.65 -29.82
C PRO A 285 9.36 -17.57 -28.78
N PRO A 286 8.98 -17.05 -27.59
CA PRO A 286 8.18 -17.84 -26.67
C PRO A 286 6.91 -18.28 -27.41
N ALA A 287 6.55 -19.55 -27.26
CA ALA A 287 5.26 -20.04 -27.76
C ALA A 287 4.15 -19.17 -27.14
N PRO A 288 3.08 -18.83 -27.89
CA PRO A 288 1.95 -18.13 -27.32
C PRO A 288 1.44 -18.93 -26.12
N ALA A 289 1.18 -18.25 -25.00
CA ALA A 289 0.63 -18.81 -23.78
C ALA A 289 -0.63 -19.63 -24.12
N GLY A 290 -0.45 -20.95 -24.25
CA GLY A 290 -1.45 -21.81 -24.88
C GLY A 290 -1.10 -23.29 -24.88
N GLN A 291 -0.09 -23.71 -24.14
CA GLN A 291 0.06 -25.10 -23.72
C GLN A 291 0.55 -25.10 -22.29
N ALA A 292 -0.35 -25.44 -21.38
CA ALA A 292 -0.04 -25.73 -19.99
C ALA A 292 1.16 -26.69 -19.97
N ALA A 293 2.29 -26.19 -19.48
CA ALA A 293 3.23 -27.07 -18.81
C ALA A 293 2.39 -27.86 -17.80
N LYS A 294 2.53 -29.19 -17.81
CA LYS A 294 1.97 -30.00 -16.73
C LYS A 294 2.36 -29.33 -15.42
N PRO A 295 1.43 -29.16 -14.46
CA PRO A 295 1.79 -28.57 -13.19
C PRO A 295 2.99 -29.35 -12.68
N ASP A 296 4.12 -28.67 -12.53
CA ASP A 296 5.13 -29.17 -11.61
C ASP A 296 4.40 -29.43 -10.29
N PRO A 297 4.74 -30.51 -9.57
CA PRO A 297 4.13 -30.77 -8.28
C PRO A 297 4.24 -29.48 -7.49
N GLN A 298 3.05 -28.95 -7.17
CA GLN A 298 2.81 -27.74 -6.40
C GLN A 298 3.97 -27.56 -5.42
N PRO A 299 4.76 -26.47 -5.51
CA PRO A 299 5.80 -26.24 -4.52
C PRO A 299 5.11 -26.40 -3.17
N LYS A 300 5.67 -27.29 -2.34
CA LYS A 300 5.18 -27.46 -0.98
C LYS A 300 5.15 -26.07 -0.39
N ASP A 301 3.95 -25.64 0.02
CA ASP A 301 3.69 -24.45 0.81
C ASP A 301 4.67 -24.49 2.00
N ASP A 302 5.80 -23.82 1.84
CA ASP A 302 6.93 -23.82 2.77
C ASP A 302 6.81 -22.70 3.80
N GLY A 303 5.60 -22.17 4.00
CA GLY A 303 5.33 -21.10 4.95
C GLY A 303 5.86 -19.75 4.50
N GLY A 304 6.07 -19.56 3.18
CA GLY A 304 6.48 -18.31 2.58
C GLY A 304 5.39 -17.24 2.66
N GLY A 305 5.45 -16.41 3.71
CA GLY A 305 4.81 -15.10 3.91
C GLY A 305 3.42 -14.88 3.28
N ALA A 306 2.37 -14.91 4.10
CA ALA A 306 1.02 -14.51 3.68
C ALA A 306 1.03 -13.15 2.95
N GLU A 307 0.45 -13.12 1.75
CA GLU A 307 0.20 -11.90 0.97
C GLU A 307 -0.80 -11.00 1.71
N VAL A 308 -0.71 -9.69 1.51
CA VAL A 308 -1.48 -8.69 2.26
C VAL A 308 -2.99 -8.88 2.03
N MET A 309 -3.76 -8.97 3.13
CA MET A 309 -5.22 -9.11 3.17
C MET A 309 -5.76 -10.34 2.44
N THR A 310 -4.99 -11.45 2.40
CA THR A 310 -5.41 -12.71 1.77
C THR A 310 -5.74 -13.81 2.79
N ALA A 311 -6.83 -14.53 2.56
CA ALA A 311 -7.19 -15.72 3.32
C ALA A 311 -6.54 -17.00 2.77
N PRO A 312 -6.66 -18.16 3.44
CA PRO A 312 -6.19 -19.43 2.89
C PRO A 312 -6.74 -19.74 1.49
N GLY A 313 -5.84 -19.95 0.53
CA GLY A 313 -6.19 -20.26 -0.86
C GLY A 313 -6.53 -19.05 -1.73
N GLU A 314 -6.33 -17.83 -1.23
CA GLU A 314 -6.44 -16.58 -1.98
C GLU A 314 -5.05 -16.01 -2.28
N ALA A 315 -4.98 -15.19 -3.33
CA ALA A 315 -3.81 -14.38 -3.68
C ALA A 315 -4.21 -12.90 -3.69
N ALA A 316 -3.27 -11.98 -3.56
CA ALA A 316 -3.54 -10.57 -3.73
C ALA A 316 -3.80 -10.29 -5.22
N SER A 317 -4.83 -9.49 -5.51
CA SER A 317 -4.99 -8.93 -6.85
C SER A 317 -4.05 -7.74 -7.03
N ASP A 318 -3.62 -7.50 -8.29
CA ASP A 318 -2.89 -6.29 -8.62
C ASP A 318 -3.72 -5.04 -8.24
N GLY A 319 -3.07 -4.03 -7.67
CA GLY A 319 -3.75 -2.86 -7.11
C GLY A 319 -2.78 -1.82 -6.57
N GLY A 320 -3.32 -0.65 -6.19
CA GLY A 320 -2.53 0.51 -5.78
C GLY A 320 -1.52 0.21 -4.66
N LEU A 321 -1.89 -0.60 -3.66
CA LEU A 321 -0.95 -1.04 -2.62
C LEU A 321 0.17 -1.90 -3.19
N VAL A 322 -0.14 -2.94 -3.97
CA VAL A 322 0.87 -3.88 -4.50
C VAL A 322 1.91 -3.13 -5.34
N ARG A 323 1.47 -2.18 -6.16
CA ARG A 323 2.35 -1.32 -6.96
C ARG A 323 3.17 -0.36 -6.11
N ALA A 324 2.57 0.23 -5.08
CA ALA A 324 3.30 1.11 -4.14
C ALA A 324 4.35 0.37 -3.30
N LEU A 325 4.16 -0.93 -3.05
CA LEU A 325 5.13 -1.77 -2.36
C LEU A 325 6.24 -2.29 -3.28
N ALA A 326 6.08 -2.21 -4.60
CA ALA A 326 7.00 -2.77 -5.57
C ALA A 326 8.36 -2.05 -5.53
N GLY A 327 9.40 -2.77 -5.09
CA GLY A 327 10.76 -2.22 -4.98
C GLY A 327 11.03 -1.38 -3.74
N VAL A 328 10.08 -1.29 -2.80
CA VAL A 328 10.30 -0.64 -1.49
C VAL A 328 11.28 -1.48 -0.66
N PRO A 329 12.41 -0.90 -0.19
CA PRO A 329 13.38 -1.60 0.66
C PRO A 329 12.75 -2.10 1.95
N ALA A 330 13.19 -3.27 2.45
CA ALA A 330 12.62 -3.86 3.66
C ALA A 330 13.04 -3.10 4.93
N THR A 331 14.24 -2.51 4.91
CA THR A 331 14.81 -1.80 6.08
C THR A 331 15.32 -0.42 5.71
N LYS A 332 15.42 0.46 6.71
CA LYS A 332 16.03 1.78 6.54
C LYS A 332 17.47 1.71 6.00
N ALA A 333 18.28 0.77 6.51
CA ALA A 333 19.66 0.60 6.07
C ALA A 333 19.74 0.17 4.59
N GLU A 334 18.82 -0.70 4.15
CA GLU A 334 18.71 -1.07 2.74
C GLU A 334 18.29 0.11 1.88
N ALA A 335 17.35 0.95 2.33
CA ALA A 335 16.96 2.16 1.61
C ALA A 335 18.10 3.18 1.48
N GLU A 336 18.93 3.31 2.53
CA GLU A 336 20.09 4.19 2.51
C GLU A 336 21.16 3.72 1.51
N GLU A 337 21.41 2.40 1.47
CA GLU A 337 22.33 1.79 0.51
C GLU A 337 21.77 1.86 -0.92
N ASP A 338 20.47 1.64 -1.09
CA ASP A 338 19.78 1.82 -2.36
C ASP A 338 20.00 3.21 -2.94
N ARG A 339 19.66 4.26 -2.18
CA ARG A 339 19.86 5.65 -2.63
C ARG A 339 21.32 5.93 -2.97
N LYS A 340 22.27 5.28 -2.31
CA LYS A 340 23.70 5.39 -2.65
C LYS A 340 24.00 4.70 -3.99
N VAL A 341 23.57 3.46 -4.19
CA VAL A 341 23.78 2.71 -5.44
C VAL A 341 23.13 3.40 -6.64
N SER A 342 21.90 3.86 -6.50
CA SER A 342 21.16 4.55 -7.56
C SER A 342 21.89 5.81 -8.01
N ARG A 343 22.43 6.61 -7.07
CA ARG A 343 23.30 7.76 -7.40
C ARG A 343 24.60 7.35 -8.09
N GLU A 344 25.27 6.29 -7.64
CA GLU A 344 26.51 5.80 -8.26
C GLU A 344 26.33 5.25 -9.68
N LEU A 345 25.14 4.72 -9.97
CA LEU A 345 24.76 4.18 -11.27
C LEU A 345 24.18 5.24 -12.20
N ALA A 346 23.63 6.33 -11.65
CA ALA A 346 23.13 7.45 -12.44
C ALA A 346 24.17 7.97 -13.43
N ASP A 347 25.40 8.18 -12.96
CA ASP A 347 26.58 8.61 -13.75
C ASP A 347 26.84 7.78 -15.02
N ASP A 348 26.29 6.57 -15.12
CA ASP A 348 26.49 5.68 -16.26
C ASP A 348 25.50 5.87 -17.41
N TRP A 349 24.29 6.37 -17.14
CA TRP A 349 23.14 6.26 -18.06
C TRP A 349 22.15 7.44 -18.00
N ALA A 350 22.15 8.22 -16.93
CA ALA A 350 21.26 9.36 -16.72
C ALA A 350 22.06 10.57 -16.23
N ASP A 351 21.47 11.77 -16.25
CA ASP A 351 21.97 12.85 -15.41
C ASP A 351 21.78 12.42 -13.94
N PRO A 352 22.80 12.45 -13.07
CA PRO A 352 22.59 12.20 -11.63
C PRO A 352 21.53 13.09 -10.99
N GLU A 353 21.18 14.23 -11.60
CA GLU A 353 20.04 15.06 -11.21
C GLU A 353 18.68 14.61 -11.79
N ASP A 354 18.63 13.72 -12.78
CA ASP A 354 17.41 13.12 -13.38
C ASP A 354 16.96 11.83 -12.69
N MET A 355 17.73 11.30 -11.74
CA MET A 355 17.29 10.15 -10.95
C MET A 355 16.21 10.58 -9.96
N PRO A 356 15.02 9.98 -10.00
CA PRO A 356 14.00 10.31 -9.05
C PRO A 356 14.39 9.84 -7.64
N ASP A 357 13.88 10.52 -6.61
CA ASP A 357 13.95 10.02 -5.22
C ASP A 357 13.00 8.81 -5.15
N ASP A 358 13.46 7.66 -5.66
CA ASP A 358 12.69 6.46 -6.00
C ASP A 358 12.11 5.70 -4.80
N THR A 359 12.02 6.32 -3.63
CA THR A 359 11.40 5.67 -2.48
C THR A 359 9.89 5.88 -2.40
N GLY A 360 9.25 6.53 -3.36
CA GLY A 360 7.77 6.53 -3.43
C GLY A 360 7.07 7.37 -2.37
N GLY A 361 7.80 8.21 -1.63
CA GLY A 361 7.25 9.31 -0.84
C GLY A 361 6.26 8.94 0.27
N ILE A 362 6.20 7.68 0.71
CA ILE A 362 5.22 7.16 1.67
C ILE A 362 5.93 6.76 2.98
N ASP A 363 5.55 7.39 4.09
CA ASP A 363 6.00 6.95 5.40
C ASP A 363 5.19 5.72 5.86
N PHE A 364 5.63 4.53 5.46
CA PHE A 364 4.97 3.28 5.82
C PHE A 364 4.94 3.00 7.32
N SER A 365 5.74 3.69 8.13
CA SER A 365 5.62 3.59 9.60
C SER A 365 4.24 4.07 10.08
N THR A 366 3.57 4.94 9.32
CA THR A 366 2.23 5.50 9.58
C THR A 366 1.09 4.79 8.84
N LEU A 367 1.38 3.70 8.11
CA LEU A 367 0.39 2.97 7.31
C LEU A 367 -0.72 2.34 8.17
N GLU A 368 -1.98 2.66 7.90
CA GLU A 368 -3.15 2.25 8.68
C GLU A 368 -4.25 1.70 7.76
N LEU A 369 -4.88 0.59 8.15
CA LEU A 369 -6.07 0.08 7.45
C LEU A 369 -7.26 1.00 7.74
N ARG A 370 -7.77 1.69 6.72
CA ARG A 370 -8.84 2.70 6.86
C ARG A 370 -10.14 2.34 6.16
N TYR A 371 -10.12 1.34 5.28
CA TYR A 371 -11.31 0.86 4.59
C TYR A 371 -11.29 -0.65 4.41
N ILE A 372 -12.45 -1.28 4.58
CA ILE A 372 -12.67 -2.69 4.25
C ILE A 372 -14.09 -2.91 3.72
N ALA A 373 -14.24 -3.76 2.72
CA ALA A 373 -15.55 -4.21 2.24
C ALA A 373 -15.54 -5.71 1.92
N ASP A 374 -16.53 -6.41 2.47
CA ASP A 374 -16.81 -7.81 2.18
C ASP A 374 -17.23 -7.97 0.71
N PRO A 375 -16.72 -8.95 -0.04
CA PRO A 375 -17.05 -9.12 -1.45
C PRO A 375 -18.55 -9.36 -1.66
N THR A 376 -19.09 -8.75 -2.71
CA THR A 376 -20.41 -9.02 -3.25
C THR A 376 -20.32 -9.91 -4.50
N ALA A 377 -21.45 -10.39 -5.00
CA ALA A 377 -21.47 -11.28 -6.17
C ALA A 377 -20.84 -10.60 -7.40
N GLY A 378 -19.71 -11.13 -7.86
CA GLY A 378 -18.93 -10.58 -9.00
C GLY A 378 -17.70 -9.77 -8.60
N ASP A 379 -17.46 -9.55 -7.30
CA ASP A 379 -16.21 -8.96 -6.80
C ASP A 379 -15.07 -9.99 -6.82
N ALA A 380 -13.85 -9.51 -7.09
CA ALA A 380 -12.65 -10.33 -7.11
C ALA A 380 -12.20 -10.84 -5.72
N GLY A 381 -12.74 -10.25 -4.63
CA GLY A 381 -12.44 -10.60 -3.25
C GLY A 381 -12.63 -9.42 -2.30
N LEU A 382 -12.09 -9.51 -1.08
CA LEU A 382 -12.18 -8.47 -0.06
C LEU A 382 -11.48 -7.20 -0.54
N LYS A 383 -12.21 -6.08 -0.63
CA LYS A 383 -11.61 -4.77 -0.95
C LYS A 383 -11.11 -4.11 0.33
N TYR A 384 -9.97 -3.46 0.24
CA TYR A 384 -9.38 -2.73 1.35
C TYR A 384 -8.67 -1.47 0.86
N SER A 385 -8.52 -0.48 1.74
CA SER A 385 -7.61 0.63 1.50
C SER A 385 -6.88 1.00 2.77
N PHE A 386 -5.57 1.16 2.63
CA PHE A 386 -4.71 1.77 3.63
C PHE A 386 -4.60 3.27 3.41
N SER A 387 -4.21 3.98 4.45
CA SER A 387 -3.72 5.35 4.37
C SER A 387 -2.37 5.47 5.08
N ALA A 388 -1.49 6.34 4.63
CA ALA A 388 -0.22 6.67 5.27
C ALA A 388 0.08 8.16 5.11
N GLU A 389 0.97 8.71 5.92
CA GLU A 389 1.51 10.05 5.76
C GLU A 389 2.58 10.06 4.65
N PRO A 390 2.74 11.18 3.92
CA PRO A 390 3.87 11.37 3.04
C PRO A 390 5.18 11.46 3.85
N THR A 391 6.29 11.03 3.26
CA THR A 391 7.62 11.26 3.86
C THR A 391 7.95 12.75 3.88
N ALA A 392 8.65 13.21 4.92
CA ALA A 392 9.30 14.53 4.90
C ALA A 392 10.38 14.62 3.80
N ASP A 393 10.71 15.84 3.36
CA ASP A 393 11.75 16.10 2.36
C ASP A 393 13.07 15.34 2.67
N GLY A 394 13.47 14.42 1.77
CA GLY A 394 14.71 13.64 1.88
C GLY A 394 14.66 12.42 2.80
N GLN A 395 13.52 12.15 3.45
CA GLN A 395 13.26 10.89 4.15
C GLN A 395 12.98 9.78 3.13
N LEU A 396 13.50 8.59 3.42
CA LEU A 396 13.35 7.40 2.60
C LEU A 396 12.14 6.60 3.06
N SER A 397 11.35 6.07 2.12
CA SER A 397 10.38 5.03 2.43
C SER A 397 11.05 3.66 2.52
N TRP A 398 10.60 2.85 3.46
CA TRP A 398 11.06 1.48 3.68
C TRP A 398 10.02 0.72 4.52
N GLY A 399 10.12 -0.60 4.57
CA GLY A 399 9.31 -1.44 5.46
C GLY A 399 7.82 -1.56 5.09
N GLY A 400 7.42 -1.08 3.91
CA GLY A 400 6.01 -1.05 3.49
C GLY A 400 5.32 -2.41 3.50
N LEU A 401 5.98 -3.44 2.98
CA LEU A 401 5.41 -4.79 2.95
C LEU A 401 5.19 -5.32 4.37
N ALA A 402 6.17 -5.15 5.26
CA ALA A 402 6.08 -5.58 6.65
C ALA A 402 4.96 -4.86 7.40
N ALA A 403 4.82 -3.54 7.19
CA ALA A 403 3.73 -2.74 7.74
C ALA A 403 2.35 -3.22 7.27
N ALA A 404 2.17 -3.45 5.97
CA ALA A 404 0.92 -3.91 5.40
C ALA A 404 0.56 -5.34 5.85
N GLN A 405 1.56 -6.23 5.93
CA GLN A 405 1.41 -7.58 6.44
C GLN A 405 1.06 -7.60 7.93
N GLN A 406 1.67 -6.76 8.75
CA GLN A 406 1.33 -6.65 10.17
C GLN A 406 -0.15 -6.27 10.38
N ALA A 407 -0.65 -5.29 9.62
CA ALA A 407 -2.05 -4.91 9.69
C ALA A 407 -2.99 -6.04 9.20
N SER A 408 -2.61 -6.72 8.12
CA SER A 408 -3.36 -7.86 7.57
C SER A 408 -3.43 -9.03 8.54
N ASP A 409 -2.28 -9.48 9.05
CA ASP A 409 -2.19 -10.60 9.98
C ASP A 409 -2.96 -10.29 11.26
N ALA A 410 -2.83 -9.06 11.79
CA ALA A 410 -3.62 -8.61 12.92
C ALA A 410 -5.13 -8.71 12.64
N PHE A 411 -5.61 -8.24 11.49
CA PHE A 411 -7.04 -8.34 11.12
C PHE A 411 -7.54 -9.79 11.21
N PHE A 412 -6.79 -10.75 10.66
CA PHE A 412 -7.19 -12.15 10.71
C PHE A 412 -7.06 -12.77 12.11
N VAL A 413 -6.00 -12.45 12.87
CA VAL A 413 -5.86 -12.90 14.27
C VAL A 413 -7.03 -12.41 15.13
N TRP A 414 -7.40 -11.13 14.97
CA TRP A 414 -8.55 -10.54 15.67
C TRP A 414 -9.88 -11.17 15.27
N MET A 415 -10.02 -11.77 14.09
CA MET A 415 -11.20 -12.54 13.69
C MET A 415 -11.15 -13.98 14.22
N ALA A 416 -9.98 -14.63 14.15
CA ALA A 416 -9.79 -16.02 14.51
C ALA A 416 -10.00 -16.30 15.99
N LEU A 417 -9.47 -15.42 16.84
CA LEU A 417 -9.59 -15.53 18.28
C LEU A 417 -10.85 -14.81 18.78
N ARG A 418 -11.33 -15.17 19.97
CA ARG A 418 -12.48 -14.51 20.61
C ARG A 418 -12.05 -13.27 21.39
N PRO A 419 -12.89 -12.22 21.47
CA PRO A 419 -12.51 -10.94 22.10
C PRO A 419 -11.98 -11.04 23.53
N GLU A 420 -12.47 -11.97 24.34
CA GLU A 420 -12.01 -12.20 25.72
C GLU A 420 -10.53 -12.58 25.84
N HIS A 421 -9.84 -12.90 24.73
CA HIS A 421 -8.43 -13.25 24.71
C HIS A 421 -7.50 -12.06 24.39
N PHE A 422 -8.03 -10.88 24.09
CA PHE A 422 -7.25 -9.72 23.59
C PHE A 422 -6.66 -8.87 24.70
N TRP A 423 -5.91 -9.49 25.60
CA TRP A 423 -5.26 -8.81 26.71
C TRP A 423 -3.82 -9.29 26.90
N VAL A 424 -3.01 -8.42 27.51
CA VAL A 424 -1.65 -8.73 27.95
C VAL A 424 -1.41 -8.21 29.37
N ASN A 425 -0.43 -8.79 30.04
CA ASN A 425 -0.14 -8.51 31.44
C ASN A 425 1.36 -8.65 31.72
N LEU A 426 1.96 -7.61 32.28
CA LEU A 426 3.34 -7.62 32.76
C LEU A 426 3.43 -7.56 34.29
N ASN A 427 2.35 -7.86 35.03
CA ASN A 427 2.36 -7.92 36.48
C ASN A 427 3.37 -8.96 36.99
N PRO A 428 4.47 -8.57 37.69
CA PRO A 428 5.47 -9.52 38.18
C PRO A 428 4.94 -10.53 39.20
N ASN A 429 3.80 -10.26 39.84
CA ASN A 429 3.13 -11.18 40.76
C ASN A 429 2.30 -12.25 40.03
N GLU A 430 2.13 -12.12 38.70
CA GLU A 430 1.41 -13.07 37.85
C GLU A 430 2.30 -13.59 36.70
N PRO A 431 3.48 -14.17 37.00
CA PRO A 431 4.48 -14.53 35.98
C PRO A 431 4.01 -15.60 34.99
N ASP A 432 2.95 -16.33 35.31
CA ASP A 432 2.36 -17.39 34.47
C ASP A 432 1.14 -16.89 33.66
N ARG A 433 0.71 -15.65 33.87
CA ARG A 433 -0.45 -15.03 33.19
C ARG A 433 0.02 -13.79 32.45
N ILE A 434 0.82 -13.98 31.41
CA ILE A 434 1.40 -12.89 30.60
C ILE A 434 0.49 -12.53 29.42
N ILE A 435 0.04 -13.53 28.67
CA ILE A 435 -0.78 -13.41 27.47
C ILE A 435 -1.45 -14.75 27.20
N GLU A 436 -2.60 -14.75 26.53
CA GLU A 436 -3.19 -16.00 26.03
C GLU A 436 -2.25 -16.70 25.03
N GLU A 437 -2.16 -18.02 25.10
CA GLU A 437 -1.14 -18.82 24.40
C GLU A 437 -1.16 -18.61 22.88
N ARG A 438 -2.34 -18.62 22.25
CA ARG A 438 -2.48 -18.47 20.80
C ARG A 438 -2.19 -17.04 20.37
N LEU A 439 -2.68 -16.04 21.09
CA LEU A 439 -2.33 -14.64 20.84
C LEU A 439 -0.81 -14.43 20.98
N GLY A 440 -0.18 -15.06 21.99
CA GLY A 440 1.27 -15.06 22.23
C GLY A 440 2.12 -15.72 21.15
N ALA A 441 1.52 -16.43 20.19
CA ALA A 441 2.21 -16.96 19.01
C ALA A 441 2.26 -15.96 17.83
N THR A 442 1.55 -14.83 17.90
CA THR A 442 1.30 -13.91 16.78
C THR A 442 2.04 -12.58 16.94
N ASP A 443 2.20 -11.83 15.83
CA ASP A 443 2.71 -10.46 15.88
C ASP A 443 1.74 -9.51 16.61
N ALA A 444 0.43 -9.74 16.52
CA ALA A 444 -0.56 -8.93 17.25
C ALA A 444 -0.34 -9.01 18.76
N GLY A 445 -0.11 -10.22 19.30
CA GLY A 445 0.22 -10.42 20.71
C GLY A 445 1.56 -9.80 21.11
N ARG A 446 2.58 -9.89 20.24
CA ARG A 446 3.88 -9.23 20.43
C ARG A 446 3.70 -7.73 20.59
N VAL A 447 2.99 -7.11 19.65
CA VAL A 447 2.77 -5.66 19.62
C VAL A 447 2.04 -5.19 20.89
N LEU A 448 1.02 -5.91 21.35
CA LEU A 448 0.33 -5.54 22.59
C LEU A 448 1.28 -5.60 23.80
N LEU A 449 2.06 -6.67 23.95
CA LEU A 449 2.94 -6.84 25.11
C LEU A 449 4.13 -5.88 25.10
N GLU A 450 4.70 -5.60 23.93
CA GLU A 450 5.76 -4.58 23.76
C GLU A 450 5.22 -3.18 24.05
N ALA A 451 4.00 -2.86 23.62
CA ALA A 451 3.36 -1.59 23.93
C ALA A 451 3.10 -1.42 25.43
N ASP A 452 2.73 -2.49 26.13
CA ASP A 452 2.59 -2.47 27.59
C ASP A 452 3.94 -2.14 28.26
N LEU A 453 5.01 -2.80 27.87
CA LEU A 453 6.36 -2.49 28.36
C LEU A 453 6.75 -1.03 28.06
N GLN A 454 6.49 -0.57 26.83
CA GLN A 454 6.81 0.80 26.42
C GLN A 454 6.00 1.85 27.20
N MET A 455 4.73 1.56 27.52
CA MET A 455 3.89 2.40 28.38
C MET A 455 4.50 2.55 29.77
N LYS A 456 4.93 1.44 30.37
CA LYS A 456 5.60 1.46 31.67
C LYS A 456 6.87 2.31 31.63
N LYS A 457 7.71 2.14 30.60
CA LYS A 457 8.92 2.96 30.38
C LYS A 457 8.60 4.45 30.19
N THR A 458 7.52 4.76 29.48
CA THR A 458 7.07 6.14 29.27
C THR A 458 6.68 6.78 30.59
N VAL A 459 5.94 6.06 31.43
CA VAL A 459 5.60 6.53 32.78
C VAL A 459 6.84 6.72 33.65
N ALA A 460 7.78 5.78 33.64
CA ALA A 460 9.07 5.93 34.33
C ALA A 460 9.71 7.30 34.08
N LYS A 461 9.83 7.65 32.80
CA LYS A 461 10.46 8.89 32.35
C LYS A 461 9.69 10.12 32.81
N LEU A 462 8.36 10.05 32.83
CA LEU A 462 7.50 11.16 33.22
C LEU A 462 7.51 11.40 34.74
N ILE A 463 7.54 10.34 35.54
CA ILE A 463 7.55 10.43 37.00
C ILE A 463 8.97 10.51 37.59
N HIS A 464 10.02 10.43 36.76
CA HIS A 464 11.40 10.47 37.24
C HIS A 464 11.66 11.74 38.07
N PRO A 465 12.18 11.65 39.31
CA PRO A 465 12.32 12.80 40.22
C PRO A 465 13.33 13.85 39.75
N ASP A 466 14.24 13.52 38.83
CA ASP A 466 15.13 14.51 38.19
C ASP A 466 14.49 15.22 36.99
N ALA A 467 13.35 14.73 36.49
CA ALA A 467 12.62 15.39 35.42
C ALA A 467 11.76 16.52 36.02
N THR A 468 11.72 17.69 35.38
CA THR A 468 10.88 18.83 35.80
C THR A 468 9.38 18.47 35.87
N GLY A 469 8.93 17.51 35.04
CA GLY A 469 7.59 16.94 35.13
C GLY A 469 7.41 16.10 36.39
N GLY A 470 8.35 15.19 36.66
CA GLY A 470 8.30 14.28 37.81
C GLY A 470 8.39 15.01 39.15
N GLN A 471 9.23 16.03 39.29
CA GLN A 471 9.28 16.85 40.52
C GLN A 471 7.91 17.44 40.86
N ARG A 472 7.27 18.07 39.87
CA ARG A 472 5.92 18.63 40.05
C ARG A 472 4.89 17.57 40.39
N PHE A 473 5.01 16.37 39.82
CA PHE A 473 4.14 15.25 40.14
C PHE A 473 4.29 14.85 41.61
N TRP A 474 5.51 14.55 42.07
CA TRP A 474 5.76 14.15 43.46
C TRP A 474 5.38 15.25 44.46
N ASP A 475 5.69 16.52 44.17
CA ASP A 475 5.30 17.68 45.01
C ASP A 475 3.78 17.87 45.12
N SER A 476 3.01 17.35 44.16
CA SER A 476 1.55 17.48 44.12
C SER A 476 0.82 16.38 44.88
N LEU A 477 1.51 15.29 45.24
CA LEU A 477 0.92 14.18 45.99
C LEU A 477 0.75 14.53 47.48
N ARG A 478 -0.21 13.87 48.12
CA ARG A 478 -0.44 13.94 49.57
C ARG A 478 -0.04 12.61 50.21
N ASN A 479 0.41 12.68 51.47
CA ASN A 479 0.80 11.53 52.29
C ASN A 479 1.86 10.66 51.61
N THR A 480 2.96 11.27 51.19
CA THR A 480 4.13 10.61 50.61
C THR A 480 5.10 10.06 51.66
N ASP A 481 4.87 10.36 52.94
CA ASP A 481 5.87 10.28 54.02
C ASP A 481 5.82 8.95 54.81
N ASP A 482 4.96 8.00 54.42
CA ASP A 482 4.59 6.80 55.20
C ASP A 482 4.87 5.46 54.48
N GLU A 483 6.07 5.27 53.91
CA GLU A 483 6.56 4.02 53.26
C GLU A 483 5.73 3.47 52.07
N GLN A 484 4.52 3.98 51.81
CA GLN A 484 3.70 3.67 50.64
C GLN A 484 2.90 4.90 50.20
N THR A 485 3.14 5.37 48.98
CA THR A 485 2.31 6.41 48.35
C THR A 485 0.88 5.87 48.23
N CYS A 486 -0.11 6.55 48.82
CA CYS A 486 -1.53 6.22 48.67
C CYS A 486 -2.02 6.52 47.24
N LEU A 487 -1.55 5.71 46.29
CA LEU A 487 -1.79 5.78 44.85
C LEU A 487 -1.48 4.42 44.20
N SER A 488 -2.40 3.92 43.39
CA SER A 488 -2.08 2.84 42.47
C SER A 488 -1.44 3.39 41.19
N PHE A 489 -0.27 2.88 40.84
CA PHE A 489 0.40 3.16 39.56
C PHE A 489 -0.02 2.16 38.47
N ARG A 490 -1.13 1.43 38.70
CA ARG A 490 -1.65 0.48 37.74
C ARG A 490 -2.36 1.18 36.59
N GLN A 491 -2.05 0.78 35.35
CA GLN A 491 -2.57 1.46 34.17
C GLN A 491 -2.75 0.54 32.96
N TRP A 492 -3.76 0.82 32.14
CA TRP A 492 -4.10 0.06 30.95
C TRP A 492 -4.22 0.95 29.73
N ILE A 493 -3.61 0.55 28.60
CA ILE A 493 -4.04 1.07 27.29
C ILE A 493 -5.28 0.29 26.87
N VAL A 494 -6.36 1.00 26.58
CA VAL A 494 -7.60 0.40 26.08
C VAL A 494 -8.13 1.17 24.86
N PRO A 495 -8.94 0.52 24.01
CA PRO A 495 -9.69 1.17 22.94
C PRO A 495 -10.59 2.28 23.48
N ASP A 496 -10.44 3.48 22.93
CA ASP A 496 -11.50 4.48 22.99
C ASP A 496 -12.44 4.29 21.78
N THR A 497 -13.56 5.00 21.77
CA THR A 497 -14.62 4.85 20.77
C THR A 497 -14.10 5.23 19.38
N ALA A 498 -13.97 4.22 18.50
CA ALA A 498 -13.61 4.48 17.11
C ALA A 498 -14.78 5.12 16.36
N THR A 499 -14.46 6.08 15.50
CA THR A 499 -15.43 6.78 14.64
C THR A 499 -15.44 6.11 13.28
N VAL A 500 -16.59 5.59 12.86
CA VAL A 500 -16.73 4.82 11.62
C VAL A 500 -17.91 5.30 10.79
N HIS A 501 -17.92 4.95 9.51
CA HIS A 501 -19.08 5.14 8.63
C HIS A 501 -19.25 3.90 7.74
N GLU A 502 -20.47 3.38 7.65
CA GLU A 502 -20.79 2.32 6.70
C GLU A 502 -21.42 2.92 5.45
N HIS A 503 -20.85 2.62 4.28
CA HIS A 503 -21.36 3.07 2.99
C HIS A 503 -21.09 2.03 1.91
N ASP A 504 -22.10 1.77 1.07
CA ASP A 504 -22.05 0.80 -0.04
C ASP A 504 -21.47 -0.58 0.31
N GLY A 505 -21.77 -1.04 1.54
CA GLY A 505 -21.35 -2.36 2.02
C GLY A 505 -19.91 -2.42 2.54
N GLY A 506 -19.17 -1.31 2.51
CA GLY A 506 -17.87 -1.14 3.14
C GLY A 506 -17.91 -0.32 4.43
N LEU A 507 -16.86 -0.46 5.22
CA LEU A 507 -16.60 0.28 6.44
C LEU A 507 -15.46 1.27 6.21
N TYR A 508 -15.71 2.54 6.49
CA TYR A 508 -14.71 3.61 6.56
C TYR A 508 -14.35 3.84 8.03
N ILE A 509 -13.08 3.74 8.37
CA ILE A 509 -12.56 3.99 9.72
C ILE A 509 -11.95 5.38 9.74
N VAL A 510 -12.69 6.35 10.29
CA VAL A 510 -12.31 7.77 10.30
C VAL A 510 -11.30 8.04 11.40
N ASP A 511 -11.54 7.52 12.59
CA ASP A 511 -10.66 7.68 13.74
C ASP A 511 -10.75 6.48 14.68
N ALA A 512 -9.67 6.17 15.37
CA ALA A 512 -9.59 5.07 16.32
C ALA A 512 -8.60 5.41 17.45
N PRO A 513 -8.98 6.30 18.37
CA PRO A 513 -8.11 6.70 19.46
C PRO A 513 -7.98 5.61 20.53
N LEU A 514 -6.87 5.66 21.25
CA LEU A 514 -6.62 4.85 22.45
C LEU A 514 -6.67 5.75 23.69
N ILE A 515 -7.15 5.20 24.80
CA ILE A 515 -7.16 5.87 26.11
C ILE A 515 -6.31 5.08 27.09
N VAL A 516 -5.62 5.79 28.00
CA VAL A 516 -4.87 5.17 29.09
C VAL A 516 -5.64 5.37 30.37
N LYS A 517 -6.06 4.27 30.98
CA LYS A 517 -6.84 4.27 32.23
C LYS A 517 -5.97 3.88 33.40
N SER A 518 -6.15 4.54 34.54
CA SER A 518 -5.68 4.03 35.83
C SER A 518 -6.48 2.80 36.26
N GLU A 519 -6.04 2.12 37.32
CA GLU A 519 -6.76 0.99 37.91
C GLU A 519 -8.17 1.34 38.37
N THR A 520 -8.32 2.48 39.03
CA THR A 520 -9.62 2.96 39.50
C THR A 520 -10.57 3.18 38.31
N GLU A 521 -10.08 3.75 37.21
CA GLU A 521 -10.88 3.97 35.99
C GLU A 521 -11.15 2.68 35.17
N TYR A 522 -10.30 1.65 35.30
CA TYR A 522 -10.43 0.40 34.57
C TYR A 522 -11.43 -0.56 35.24
N PHE A 523 -11.44 -0.65 36.57
CA PHE A 523 -12.30 -1.56 37.34
C PHE A 523 -13.59 -0.91 37.88
N ASP A 524 -13.96 0.28 37.40
CA ASP A 524 -15.13 1.05 37.88
C ASP A 524 -16.46 0.31 37.56
N GLY A 525 -16.78 -0.67 38.41
CA GLY A 525 -17.84 -1.67 38.28
C GLY A 525 -18.05 -2.56 39.52
N GLY A 526 -17.31 -2.34 40.61
CA GLY A 526 -17.52 -3.01 41.91
C GLY A 526 -16.62 -4.23 42.17
N ASP A 527 -15.87 -4.69 41.17
CA ASP A 527 -14.83 -5.70 41.35
C ASP A 527 -13.48 -5.00 41.50
N ALA A 528 -13.24 -4.41 42.68
CA ALA A 528 -11.89 -4.04 43.05
C ALA A 528 -11.05 -5.33 43.03
N ALA A 529 -10.23 -5.51 41.99
CA ALA A 529 -9.18 -6.52 42.02
C ALA A 529 -8.36 -6.28 43.30
N GLU A 530 -8.02 -7.36 44.03
CA GLU A 530 -7.14 -7.31 45.20
C GLU A 530 -5.92 -6.43 44.90
N GLY A 531 -5.91 -5.19 45.43
CA GLY A 531 -4.99 -4.16 44.95
C GLY A 531 -5.45 -2.71 45.09
N ALA A 532 -6.57 -2.42 45.78
CA ALA A 532 -6.87 -1.07 46.27
C ALA A 532 -5.59 -0.46 46.84
N ALA A 533 -5.19 0.72 46.32
CA ALA A 533 -3.87 1.31 46.43
C ALA A 533 -3.07 0.78 47.63
N ALA A 534 -2.17 -0.18 47.37
CA ALA A 534 -1.31 -0.74 48.41
C ALA A 534 -0.57 0.43 49.08
N GLY A 535 -0.99 0.79 50.29
CA GLY A 535 -0.48 1.97 51.03
C GLY A 535 -1.53 2.93 51.57
N CYS A 536 -2.75 2.91 51.06
CA CYS A 536 -3.79 3.75 51.61
C CYS A 536 -4.27 3.22 52.97
N ARG A 537 -4.19 4.05 54.01
CA ARG A 537 -4.79 3.74 55.30
C ARG A 537 -6.32 3.64 55.13
N PRO A 538 -6.99 2.67 55.77
CA PRO A 538 -8.44 2.60 55.75
C PRO A 538 -9.07 3.94 56.20
N GLY A 539 -9.92 4.52 55.35
CA GLY A 539 -10.60 5.79 55.61
C GLY A 539 -9.98 7.05 54.99
N ASP A 540 -8.94 6.93 54.15
CA ASP A 540 -8.26 8.07 53.49
C ASP A 540 -8.66 8.26 52.00
N GLU A 541 -9.94 8.07 51.70
CA GLU A 541 -10.51 8.14 50.33
C GLU A 541 -10.25 9.50 49.64
N ALA A 542 -10.18 10.58 50.43
CA ALA A 542 -9.93 11.92 49.90
C ALA A 542 -8.49 12.07 49.38
N THR A 543 -7.52 11.42 50.03
CA THR A 543 -6.11 11.40 49.58
C THR A 543 -5.94 10.50 48.37
N GLU A 544 -6.52 9.30 48.39
CA GLU A 544 -6.50 8.39 47.24
C GLU A 544 -7.08 9.06 46.00
N LYS A 545 -8.26 9.70 46.12
CA LYS A 545 -8.89 10.44 45.04
C LYS A 545 -8.06 11.62 44.55
N HIS A 546 -7.44 12.38 45.46
CA HIS A 546 -6.56 13.50 45.10
C HIS A 546 -5.33 13.00 44.32
N ASN A 547 -4.64 11.99 44.85
CA ASN A 547 -3.44 11.43 44.23
C ASN A 547 -3.75 10.78 42.88
N ALA A 548 -4.87 10.06 42.76
CA ALA A 548 -5.33 9.50 41.48
C ALA A 548 -5.61 10.59 40.45
N GLU A 549 -6.25 11.69 40.83
CA GLU A 549 -6.50 12.83 39.93
C GLU A 549 -5.20 13.55 39.52
N VAL A 550 -4.23 13.67 40.43
CA VAL A 550 -2.89 14.17 40.11
C VAL A 550 -2.20 13.26 39.09
N PHE A 551 -2.24 11.93 39.28
CA PHE A 551 -1.67 10.97 38.34
C PHE A 551 -2.35 11.03 36.97
N ARG A 552 -3.69 11.09 36.94
CA ARG A 552 -4.48 11.20 35.72
C ARG A 552 -4.16 12.47 34.91
N SER A 553 -4.19 13.62 35.58
CA SER A 553 -4.03 14.93 34.94
C SER A 553 -2.58 15.24 34.54
N GLN A 554 -1.59 14.82 35.33
CA GLN A 554 -0.19 15.17 35.08
C GLN A 554 0.56 14.09 34.30
N ILE A 555 0.23 12.81 34.50
CA ILE A 555 0.95 11.68 33.92
C ILE A 555 0.14 11.00 32.82
N LEU A 556 -1.04 10.44 33.12
CA LEU A 556 -1.78 9.62 32.15
C LEU A 556 -2.18 10.39 30.90
N THR A 557 -2.52 11.69 31.01
CA THR A 557 -2.80 12.54 29.85
C THR A 557 -1.60 12.61 28.88
N LYS A 558 -0.37 12.67 29.40
CA LYS A 558 0.86 12.68 28.58
C LYS A 558 1.17 11.31 28.01
N VAL A 559 0.92 10.25 28.76
CA VAL A 559 1.08 8.87 28.27
C VAL A 559 0.08 8.60 27.15
N GLN A 560 -1.17 9.00 27.30
CA GLN A 560 -2.19 8.90 26.27
C GLN A 560 -1.82 9.68 25.01
N GLU A 561 -1.30 10.90 25.15
CA GLU A 561 -0.77 11.67 24.02
C GLU A 561 0.34 10.88 23.30
N ALA A 562 1.31 10.32 24.04
CA ALA A 562 2.38 9.51 23.46
C ALA A 562 1.85 8.23 22.77
N VAL A 563 0.91 7.53 23.40
CA VAL A 563 0.27 6.33 22.83
C VAL A 563 -0.42 6.65 21.49
N ASN A 564 -1.01 7.83 21.34
CA ASN A 564 -1.71 8.21 20.12
C ASN A 564 -0.81 8.88 19.06
N THR A 565 0.36 9.40 19.41
CA THR A 565 1.17 10.23 18.48
C THR A 565 2.62 9.80 18.34
N ALA A 566 3.25 9.21 19.36
CA ALA A 566 4.68 8.92 19.35
C ALA A 566 5.01 7.72 18.43
N PRO A 567 6.16 7.72 17.72
CA PRO A 567 6.53 6.68 16.77
C PRO A 567 6.64 5.28 17.40
N GLU A 568 7.08 5.17 18.66
CA GLU A 568 7.22 3.88 19.36
C GLU A 568 5.89 3.13 19.58
N TYR A 569 4.74 3.80 19.45
CA TYR A 569 3.41 3.19 19.53
C TYR A 569 2.73 3.03 18.16
N ALA A 570 3.43 3.29 17.06
CA ALA A 570 2.85 3.21 15.72
C ALA A 570 2.33 1.80 15.38
N GLU A 571 3.04 0.74 15.77
CA GLU A 571 2.57 -0.64 15.60
C GLU A 571 1.27 -0.89 16.38
N LEU A 572 1.16 -0.37 17.61
CA LEU A 572 -0.04 -0.53 18.44
C LEU A 572 -1.27 0.09 17.77
N ARG A 573 -1.13 1.31 17.25
CA ARG A 573 -2.20 1.99 16.51
C ARG A 573 -2.56 1.19 15.26
N ARG A 574 -1.57 0.72 14.50
CA ARG A 574 -1.79 -0.11 13.30
C ARG A 574 -2.60 -1.36 13.60
N VAL A 575 -2.23 -2.13 14.63
CA VAL A 575 -2.97 -3.36 14.99
C VAL A 575 -4.35 -3.04 15.59
N TYR A 576 -4.53 -1.90 16.25
CA TYR A 576 -5.83 -1.46 16.74
C TYR A 576 -6.80 -1.13 15.60
N LEU A 577 -6.37 -0.44 14.55
CA LEU A 577 -7.21 -0.18 13.38
C LEU A 577 -7.70 -1.49 12.73
N SER A 578 -6.83 -2.50 12.65
CA SER A 578 -7.21 -3.85 12.21
C SER A 578 -8.24 -4.52 13.14
N ARG A 579 -8.18 -4.27 14.45
CA ARG A 579 -9.16 -4.77 15.44
C ARG A 579 -10.55 -4.16 15.20
N VAL A 580 -10.62 -2.86 14.87
CA VAL A 580 -11.86 -2.15 14.52
C VAL A 580 -12.50 -2.77 13.26
N ALA A 581 -11.69 -3.00 12.22
CA ALA A 581 -12.13 -3.66 10.99
C ALA A 581 -12.63 -5.11 11.26
N ALA A 582 -11.86 -5.89 12.03
CA ALA A 582 -12.20 -7.27 12.38
C ALA A 582 -13.50 -7.37 13.19
N GLU A 583 -13.74 -6.44 14.12
CA GLU A 583 -15.00 -6.41 14.88
C GLU A 583 -16.20 -6.17 13.98
N TRP A 584 -16.04 -5.34 12.95
CA TRP A 584 -17.11 -5.00 12.03
C TRP A 584 -17.45 -6.23 11.18
N TYR A 585 -16.40 -6.86 10.66
CA TYR A 585 -16.51 -8.05 9.86
C TYR A 585 -17.12 -9.21 10.64
N ARG A 586 -16.71 -9.40 11.90
CA ARG A 586 -17.29 -10.38 12.83
C ARG A 586 -18.78 -10.14 13.03
N GLN A 587 -19.19 -8.92 13.36
CA GLN A 587 -20.61 -8.57 13.55
C GLN A 587 -21.41 -8.79 12.27
N ARG A 588 -20.85 -8.43 11.11
CA ARG A 588 -21.47 -8.69 9.80
C ARG A 588 -21.67 -10.19 9.53
N SER A 589 -20.71 -11.02 9.93
CA SER A 589 -20.72 -12.49 9.75
C SER A 589 -21.78 -13.19 10.60
N THR A 590 -22.36 -12.52 11.60
CA THR A 590 -23.49 -13.09 12.37
C THR A 590 -24.79 -13.19 11.57
N ASN A 591 -24.96 -12.32 10.57
CA ASN A 591 -26.21 -12.17 9.81
C ASN A 591 -26.03 -12.37 8.30
N ARG A 592 -24.78 -12.55 7.83
CA ARG A 592 -24.45 -12.71 6.41
C ARG A 592 -23.41 -13.81 6.24
N ASN A 593 -23.48 -14.53 5.12
CA ASN A 593 -22.41 -15.44 4.72
C ASN A 593 -21.28 -14.63 4.07
N THR A 594 -20.38 -14.13 4.91
CA THR A 594 -19.21 -13.34 4.51
C THR A 594 -18.09 -14.24 3.98
N ALA A 595 -17.15 -13.69 3.21
CA ALA A 595 -16.05 -14.48 2.61
C ALA A 595 -15.19 -15.22 3.65
N PHE A 596 -15.00 -14.64 4.82
CA PHE A 596 -14.15 -15.16 5.90
C PHE A 596 -14.91 -15.69 7.10
N ALA A 597 -16.20 -16.04 6.94
CA ALA A 597 -17.02 -16.58 8.02
C ALA A 597 -16.36 -17.79 8.72
N ASP A 598 -15.66 -18.65 7.99
CA ASP A 598 -14.96 -19.84 8.52
C ASP A 598 -13.76 -19.50 9.43
N ILE A 599 -13.19 -18.29 9.31
CA ILE A 599 -12.09 -17.84 10.16
C ILE A 599 -12.62 -17.34 11.50
N VAL A 600 -13.80 -16.70 11.51
CA VAL A 600 -14.37 -16.05 12.69
C VAL A 600 -14.52 -17.05 13.85
N ASN A 601 -13.85 -16.78 14.97
CA ASN A 601 -13.84 -17.65 16.17
C ASN A 601 -13.33 -19.09 15.95
N SER A 602 -12.62 -19.35 14.85
CA SER A 602 -12.01 -20.67 14.59
C SER A 602 -10.99 -21.08 15.67
N GLY A 603 -10.35 -20.09 16.30
CA GLY A 603 -9.26 -20.28 17.23
C GLY A 603 -7.95 -20.72 16.57
N ASP A 604 -7.88 -20.78 15.24
CA ASP A 604 -6.67 -21.15 14.49
C ASP A 604 -5.91 -19.90 14.05
N VAL A 605 -4.71 -19.74 14.57
CA VAL A 605 -3.78 -18.65 14.22
C VAL A 605 -2.49 -19.16 13.58
N SER A 606 -2.43 -20.45 13.24
CA SER A 606 -1.21 -21.10 12.74
C SER A 606 -0.66 -20.49 11.46
N ARG A 607 -1.51 -19.78 10.69
CA ARG A 607 -1.16 -19.08 9.46
C ARG A 607 -0.63 -17.65 9.69
N TRP A 608 -0.82 -17.08 10.88
CA TRP A 608 -0.38 -15.73 11.23
C TRP A 608 0.56 -15.76 12.46
N PRO A 609 1.65 -16.55 12.42
CA PRO A 609 2.63 -16.52 13.48
C PRO A 609 3.33 -15.16 13.50
N SER A 610 3.99 -14.84 14.60
CA SER A 610 4.89 -13.70 14.63
C SER A 610 5.99 -13.84 13.57
N ARG A 611 6.17 -12.81 12.75
CA ARG A 611 7.19 -12.75 11.70
C ARG A 611 8.58 -12.51 12.28
N THR A 612 8.66 -12.01 13.51
CA THR A 612 9.89 -11.94 14.30
C THR A 612 9.92 -13.03 15.35
N GLY A 613 11.07 -13.68 15.53
CA GLY A 613 11.24 -14.60 16.66
C GLY A 613 11.12 -13.83 17.97
N TRP A 614 10.14 -14.20 18.80
CA TRP A 614 9.92 -13.61 20.12
C TRP A 614 9.30 -14.63 21.06
N LYS A 615 9.39 -14.37 22.37
CA LYS A 615 8.62 -15.08 23.38
C LYS A 615 8.02 -14.08 24.36
N PRO A 616 6.74 -14.25 24.77
CA PRO A 616 6.14 -13.40 25.80
C PRO A 616 6.99 -13.30 27.07
N ARG A 617 7.61 -14.42 27.45
CA ARG A 617 8.50 -14.49 28.60
C ARG A 617 9.72 -13.57 28.50
N GLU A 618 10.28 -13.38 27.31
CA GLU A 618 11.43 -12.48 27.12
C GLU A 618 11.05 -11.02 27.36
N VAL A 619 9.83 -10.61 26.97
CA VAL A 619 9.33 -9.26 27.26
C VAL A 619 9.09 -9.09 28.76
N PHE A 620 8.50 -10.10 29.41
CA PHE A 620 8.32 -10.13 30.86
C PHE A 620 9.65 -10.05 31.61
N ASP A 621 10.65 -10.84 31.21
CA ASP A 621 11.97 -10.83 31.85
C ASP A 621 12.69 -9.50 31.61
N ARG A 622 12.53 -8.86 30.43
CA ARG A 622 13.02 -7.49 30.20
C ARG A 622 12.32 -6.48 31.11
N TYR A 623 11.03 -6.63 31.34
CA TYR A 623 10.29 -5.78 32.26
C TYR A 623 10.78 -5.97 33.70
N VAL A 624 10.86 -7.21 34.18
CA VAL A 624 11.39 -7.54 35.51
C VAL A 624 12.81 -7.02 35.67
N LYS A 625 13.68 -7.20 34.67
CA LYS A 625 15.04 -6.68 34.70
C LYS A 625 15.08 -5.15 34.74
N SER A 626 14.29 -4.48 33.90
CA SER A 626 14.17 -3.02 33.89
C SER A 626 13.71 -2.50 35.26
N TYR A 627 12.80 -3.23 35.90
CA TYR A 627 12.31 -3.04 37.26
C TYR A 627 13.38 -3.28 38.35
N THR A 628 14.20 -4.33 38.25
CA THR A 628 15.23 -4.67 39.26
C THR A 628 16.56 -3.93 39.11
N ASP A 629 16.96 -3.60 37.87
CA ASP A 629 18.31 -3.12 37.53
C ASP A 629 18.34 -1.60 37.25
N GLY A 630 17.24 -0.89 37.48
CA GLY A 630 17.25 0.57 37.66
C GLY A 630 16.87 1.46 36.48
N GLU A 631 16.13 0.99 35.48
CA GLU A 631 15.38 1.92 34.61
C GLU A 631 14.25 2.63 35.40
N PHE A 632 13.88 2.07 36.56
CA PHE A 632 12.86 2.56 37.49
C PHE A 632 13.35 2.74 38.94
N ASP A 633 14.64 2.55 39.22
CA ASP A 633 15.26 2.72 40.54
C ASP A 633 16.12 3.99 40.53
N VAL A 634 15.68 5.01 41.27
CA VAL A 634 16.47 6.24 41.47
C VAL A 634 16.85 6.31 42.94
N THR A 635 18.07 5.91 43.26
CA THR A 635 18.64 6.09 44.59
C THR A 635 19.15 7.53 44.73
N ARG A 636 18.60 8.31 45.67
CA ARG A 636 19.15 9.63 46.02
C ARG A 636 19.57 9.65 47.49
N GLU A 637 20.88 9.66 47.74
CA GLU A 637 21.40 10.03 49.05
C GLU A 637 21.33 11.56 49.20
N THR A 638 20.40 12.06 50.01
CA THR A 638 20.44 13.45 50.51
C THR A 638 20.36 13.41 52.02
N ALA A 639 21.22 14.20 52.70
CA ALA A 639 21.45 14.13 54.13
C ALA A 639 20.20 14.45 54.97
N LEU A 640 19.42 13.40 55.26
CA LEU A 640 18.40 13.31 56.31
C LEU A 640 18.56 11.94 57.01
N GLY A 641 19.67 11.74 57.73
CA GLY A 641 19.85 10.57 58.61
C GLY A 641 20.31 9.27 57.92
N THR A 642 19.83 8.12 58.42
CA THR A 642 20.36 6.76 58.16
C THR A 642 19.44 5.82 57.37
N VAL A 643 18.46 6.33 56.61
CA VAL A 643 17.50 5.48 55.88
C VAL A 643 17.71 5.64 54.37
N ILE A 644 17.77 4.51 53.67
CA ILE A 644 17.75 4.40 52.21
C ILE A 644 16.35 3.89 51.84
N GLU A 645 15.55 4.69 51.14
CA GLU A 645 14.23 4.29 50.64
C GLU A 645 14.23 4.20 49.12
N THR A 646 13.82 3.03 48.59
CA THR A 646 13.64 2.74 47.17
C THR A 646 12.21 2.29 46.94
N HIS A 647 11.40 3.08 46.21
CA HIS A 647 10.03 2.72 45.85
C HIS A 647 9.86 2.58 44.33
N THR A 648 9.44 1.40 43.87
CA THR A 648 9.09 1.14 42.47
C THR A 648 7.82 0.30 42.38
N TYR A 649 6.77 0.86 41.81
CA TYR A 649 5.53 0.13 41.49
C TYR A 649 5.00 0.63 40.14
N ILE A 650 4.95 -0.23 39.12
CA ILE A 650 4.18 0.02 37.89
C ILE A 650 3.50 -1.28 37.51
N TYR A 651 2.19 -1.28 37.32
CA TYR A 651 1.45 -2.52 37.02
C TYR A 651 0.30 -2.18 36.02
N GLY A 652 -0.43 -3.15 35.48
CA GLY A 652 -1.44 -2.94 34.41
C GLY A 652 -0.97 -3.42 33.02
N GLY A 653 -1.72 -3.18 31.94
CA GLY A 653 -1.58 -3.91 30.65
C GLY A 653 -2.03 -3.19 29.37
N VAL A 654 -2.22 -3.95 28.30
CA VAL A 654 -3.03 -3.53 27.14
C VAL A 654 -4.23 -4.47 27.05
N ASP A 655 -5.44 -3.91 26.97
CA ASP A 655 -6.68 -4.69 26.89
C ASP A 655 -7.58 -4.18 25.76
N PHE A 656 -7.65 -4.98 24.70
CA PHE A 656 -8.42 -4.74 23.47
C PHE A 656 -9.64 -5.68 23.37
N SER A 657 -10.08 -6.26 24.49
CA SER A 657 -11.25 -7.13 24.55
C SER A 657 -12.53 -6.41 24.11
N GLN A 658 -12.60 -5.11 24.37
CA GLN A 658 -13.65 -4.23 23.86
C GLN A 658 -13.17 -3.50 22.59
N SER A 659 -14.11 -3.17 21.70
CA SER A 659 -13.85 -2.29 20.54
C SER A 659 -15.08 -1.41 20.32
N PRO A 660 -15.29 -0.40 21.19
CA PRO A 660 -16.43 0.51 21.08
C PRO A 660 -16.36 1.31 19.79
N ARG A 661 -17.51 1.55 19.16
CA ARG A 661 -17.61 2.28 17.90
C ARG A 661 -18.82 3.18 17.87
N SER A 662 -18.66 4.33 17.23
CA SER A 662 -19.70 5.29 16.94
C SER A 662 -19.83 5.49 15.44
N GLU A 663 -21.04 5.34 14.91
CA GLU A 663 -21.32 5.56 13.49
C GLU A 663 -21.61 7.04 13.21
N VAL A 664 -20.88 7.60 12.25
CA VAL A 664 -21.16 8.93 11.71
C VAL A 664 -22.30 8.80 10.70
N GLY A 665 -23.38 9.56 10.93
CA GLY A 665 -24.50 9.61 9.97
C GLY A 665 -24.11 10.22 8.62
N ALA A 666 -24.76 9.76 7.54
CA ALA A 666 -24.45 10.13 6.16
C ALA A 666 -24.33 11.65 5.90
N ALA A 667 -25.14 12.48 6.55
CA ALA A 667 -25.08 13.94 6.37
C ALA A 667 -23.79 14.55 6.96
N ALA A 668 -23.39 14.12 8.15
CA ALA A 668 -22.14 14.56 8.77
C ALA A 668 -20.93 14.00 8.01
N PHE A 669 -21.04 12.75 7.54
CA PHE A 669 -20.02 12.13 6.71
C PHE A 669 -19.83 12.87 5.38
N GLY A 670 -20.90 13.13 4.64
CA GLY A 670 -20.82 13.87 3.37
C GLY A 670 -20.32 15.30 3.52
N SER A 671 -20.59 15.95 4.65
CA SER A 671 -20.12 17.32 4.94
C SER A 671 -18.61 17.39 5.19
N ARG A 672 -18.02 16.39 5.87
CA ARG A 672 -16.61 16.40 6.28
C ARG A 672 -15.70 15.52 5.42
N TRP A 673 -16.24 14.42 4.91
CA TRP A 673 -15.51 13.36 4.20
C TRP A 673 -16.21 12.96 2.89
N GLY A 674 -16.96 13.86 2.26
CA GLY A 674 -17.72 13.56 1.03
C GLY A 674 -16.88 13.08 -0.16
N GLY A 675 -15.58 13.42 -0.19
CA GLY A 675 -14.63 12.93 -1.22
C GLY A 675 -14.00 11.56 -0.89
N LEU A 676 -14.11 11.08 0.34
CA LEU A 676 -13.43 9.86 0.78
C LEU A 676 -13.87 8.59 0.01
N PRO A 677 -15.15 8.40 -0.35
CA PRO A 677 -15.55 7.28 -1.19
C PRO A 677 -14.85 7.24 -2.56
N SER A 678 -14.71 8.39 -3.23
CA SER A 678 -13.94 8.47 -4.49
C SER A 678 -12.46 8.22 -4.26
N THR A 679 -11.87 8.76 -3.19
CA THR A 679 -10.47 8.52 -2.83
C THR A 679 -10.18 7.03 -2.66
N VAL A 680 -11.06 6.30 -1.95
CA VAL A 680 -10.93 4.85 -1.76
C VAL A 680 -11.15 4.08 -3.07
N ALA A 681 -12.07 4.52 -3.93
CA ALA A 681 -12.27 3.87 -5.23
C ALA A 681 -11.06 4.04 -6.14
N ASP A 682 -10.53 5.25 -6.23
CA ASP A 682 -9.36 5.59 -7.05
C ASP A 682 -8.09 4.91 -6.51
N SER A 683 -7.97 4.73 -5.19
CA SER A 683 -6.80 4.08 -4.56
C SER A 683 -6.64 2.61 -4.96
N MET A 684 -7.70 1.96 -5.46
CA MET A 684 -7.65 0.58 -5.95
C MET A 684 -6.75 0.46 -7.18
N ALA A 685 -6.71 1.50 -8.03
CA ALA A 685 -5.94 1.52 -9.27
C ALA A 685 -4.54 2.14 -9.11
N GLY A 686 -4.25 2.86 -8.03
CA GLY A 686 -2.97 3.54 -7.86
C GLY A 686 -2.90 4.29 -6.54
N THR A 687 -1.79 4.97 -6.26
CA THR A 687 -1.68 5.80 -5.05
C THR A 687 -2.46 7.10 -5.23
N VAL A 688 -3.26 7.50 -4.23
CA VAL A 688 -4.04 8.75 -4.26
C VAL A 688 -3.73 9.56 -3.00
N GLU A 689 -3.30 10.82 -3.13
CA GLU A 689 -3.21 11.70 -1.95
C GLU A 689 -4.52 12.46 -1.74
N ASP A 690 -5.09 12.35 -0.54
CA ASP A 690 -6.28 13.06 -0.11
C ASP A 690 -6.15 13.46 1.37
N ASP A 691 -6.57 14.67 1.68
CA ASP A 691 -6.45 15.30 3.00
C ASP A 691 -5.06 15.18 3.67
N GLY A 692 -3.98 15.26 2.88
CA GLY A 692 -2.60 15.17 3.39
C GLY A 692 -2.16 13.74 3.74
N ARG A 693 -2.92 12.73 3.31
CA ARG A 693 -2.59 11.31 3.45
C ARG A 693 -2.55 10.63 2.08
N ILE A 694 -1.70 9.64 1.92
CA ILE A 694 -1.61 8.79 0.73
C ILE A 694 -2.45 7.54 0.96
N TRP A 695 -3.37 7.26 0.06
CA TRP A 695 -4.30 6.14 0.06
C TRP A 695 -3.84 5.06 -0.91
N LEU A 696 -3.87 3.82 -0.43
CA LEU A 696 -3.33 2.63 -1.11
C LEU A 696 -4.37 1.51 -1.04
N GLY A 697 -5.09 1.30 -2.14
CA GLY A 697 -6.16 0.32 -2.24
C GLY A 697 -5.72 -1.02 -2.84
N GLY A 698 -6.55 -2.03 -2.65
CA GLY A 698 -6.39 -3.33 -3.30
C GLY A 698 -7.56 -4.25 -2.99
N ALA A 699 -7.53 -5.43 -3.58
CA ALA A 699 -8.46 -6.51 -3.26
C ALA A 699 -7.73 -7.85 -3.10
N SER A 700 -8.26 -8.75 -2.26
CA SER A 700 -7.93 -10.16 -2.42
C SER A 700 -8.51 -10.66 -3.75
N ALA A 701 -7.86 -11.63 -4.39
CA ALA A 701 -8.29 -12.29 -5.62
C ALA A 701 -9.01 -13.61 -5.30
N ASP A 702 -9.83 -14.07 -6.26
CA ASP A 702 -10.71 -15.22 -6.14
C ASP A 702 -10.00 -16.52 -5.70
N ARG A 703 -10.71 -17.30 -4.87
CA ARG A 703 -10.37 -18.70 -4.60
C ARG A 703 -10.39 -19.50 -5.92
N PRO A 704 -9.47 -20.46 -6.14
CA PRO A 704 -9.74 -21.53 -7.09
C PRO A 704 -11.05 -22.21 -6.69
N THR A 705 -11.98 -22.36 -7.62
CA THR A 705 -13.30 -22.95 -7.39
C THR A 705 -13.18 -24.29 -6.67
N VAL A 706 -13.43 -24.33 -5.36
CA VAL A 706 -13.73 -25.57 -4.67
C VAL A 706 -15.13 -25.99 -5.08
N PRO A 707 -15.32 -27.18 -5.69
CA PRO A 707 -16.62 -27.63 -6.11
C PRO A 707 -17.55 -27.67 -4.89
N PHE A 708 -18.64 -26.93 -4.98
CA PHE A 708 -19.72 -26.88 -4.01
C PHE A 708 -20.12 -28.32 -3.63
N LYS A 709 -19.69 -28.82 -2.47
CA LYS A 709 -20.29 -30.02 -1.89
C LYS A 709 -21.63 -29.60 -1.29
N VAL A 710 -22.66 -29.61 -2.12
CA VAL A 710 -24.05 -29.57 -1.64
C VAL A 710 -24.29 -30.84 -0.82
N THR A 711 -23.99 -30.77 0.48
CA THR A 711 -24.47 -31.75 1.45
C THR A 711 -25.78 -31.22 2.01
N SER A 712 -26.85 -31.28 1.21
CA SER A 712 -28.19 -31.20 1.80
C SER A 712 -29.13 -32.16 1.08
N VAL A 713 -29.62 -33.11 1.87
CA VAL A 713 -30.66 -34.10 1.55
C VAL A 713 -31.94 -33.43 1.00
N LEU A 714 -32.08 -32.11 1.18
CA LEU A 714 -33.19 -31.28 0.70
C LEU A 714 -33.24 -31.08 -0.82
N THR A 715 -32.10 -31.13 -1.53
CA THR A 715 -32.10 -30.94 -3.01
C THR A 715 -32.70 -32.13 -3.76
N TRP A 716 -32.54 -33.35 -3.24
CA TRP A 716 -33.17 -34.55 -3.81
C TRP A 716 -34.69 -34.54 -3.64
N ALA A 717 -35.19 -34.00 -2.52
CA ALA A 717 -36.63 -33.88 -2.28
C ALA A 717 -37.30 -32.87 -3.24
N ALA A 718 -36.68 -31.71 -3.47
CA ALA A 718 -37.20 -30.72 -4.41
C ALA A 718 -37.19 -31.23 -5.86
N GLY A 719 -36.14 -31.94 -6.27
CA GLY A 719 -36.04 -32.55 -7.60
C GLY A 719 -37.11 -33.63 -7.84
N ALA A 720 -37.38 -34.48 -6.84
CA ALA A 720 -38.41 -35.51 -6.93
C ALA A 720 -39.83 -34.93 -7.03
N VAL A 721 -40.12 -33.85 -6.29
CA VAL A 721 -41.42 -33.15 -6.34
C VAL A 721 -41.66 -32.51 -7.72
N MET A 722 -40.63 -31.87 -8.29
CA MET A 722 -40.72 -31.31 -9.65
C MET A 722 -40.91 -32.39 -10.72
N ALA A 723 -40.23 -33.53 -10.62
CA ALA A 723 -40.41 -34.65 -11.54
C ALA A 723 -41.83 -35.23 -11.49
N LEU A 724 -42.42 -35.34 -10.30
CA LEU A 724 -43.80 -35.80 -10.12
C LEU A 724 -44.83 -34.82 -10.71
N LEU A 725 -44.61 -33.50 -10.57
CA LEU A 725 -45.48 -32.49 -11.18
C LEU A 725 -45.44 -32.52 -12.71
N VAL A 726 -44.25 -32.69 -13.29
CA VAL A 726 -44.10 -32.83 -14.76
C VAL A 726 -44.75 -34.12 -15.26
N ALA A 727 -44.58 -35.24 -14.55
CA ALA A 727 -45.25 -36.50 -14.88
C ALA A 727 -46.79 -36.38 -14.82
N ALA A 728 -47.33 -35.70 -13.80
CA ALA A 728 -48.77 -35.46 -13.67
C ALA A 728 -49.32 -34.60 -14.82
N LEU A 729 -48.59 -33.58 -15.26
CA LEU A 729 -48.96 -32.77 -16.42
C LEU A 729 -48.92 -33.58 -17.74
N PHE A 730 -47.95 -34.48 -17.89
CA PHE A 730 -47.85 -35.35 -19.05
C PHE A 730 -48.99 -36.38 -19.12
N VAL A 731 -49.34 -37.00 -17.99
CA VAL A 731 -50.50 -37.90 -17.89
C VAL A 731 -51.81 -37.16 -18.18
N ARG A 732 -51.97 -35.93 -17.67
CA ARG A 732 -53.14 -35.09 -17.96
C ARG A 732 -53.24 -34.70 -19.45
N SER A 733 -52.11 -34.45 -20.11
CA SER A 733 -52.03 -34.20 -21.55
C SER A 733 -52.46 -35.43 -22.36
N LEU A 734 -51.93 -36.60 -22.03
CA LEU A 734 -52.28 -37.87 -22.68
C LEU A 734 -53.77 -38.19 -22.49
N TRP A 735 -54.32 -37.98 -21.29
CA TRP A 735 -55.73 -38.20 -21.02
C TRP A 735 -56.64 -37.25 -21.84
N ARG A 736 -56.26 -35.97 -21.97
CA ARG A 736 -56.96 -35.02 -22.85
C ARG A 736 -56.90 -35.42 -24.32
N GLN A 737 -55.75 -35.90 -24.79
CA GLN A 737 -55.59 -36.34 -26.17
C GLN A 737 -56.42 -37.61 -26.45
N GLN A 738 -56.47 -38.54 -25.50
CA GLN A 738 -57.25 -39.77 -25.62
C GLN A 738 -58.76 -39.49 -25.56
N ARG A 739 -59.21 -38.55 -24.71
CA ARG A 739 -60.60 -38.09 -24.67
C ARG A 739 -61.01 -37.44 -25.99
N ARG A 740 -60.19 -36.54 -26.55
CA ARG A 740 -60.45 -35.94 -27.88
C ARG A 740 -60.53 -36.98 -29.00
N ARG A 741 -59.70 -38.03 -28.96
CA ARG A 741 -59.80 -39.15 -29.91
C ARG A 741 -61.10 -39.94 -29.74
N ARG A 742 -61.55 -40.19 -28.51
CA ARG A 742 -62.83 -40.88 -28.24
C ARG A 742 -64.02 -40.04 -28.69
N GLU A 743 -64.01 -38.74 -28.42
CA GLU A 743 -65.04 -37.79 -28.89
C GLU A 743 -65.07 -37.72 -30.43
N TRP A 744 -63.91 -37.70 -31.09
CA TRP A 744 -63.82 -37.73 -32.56
C TRP A 744 -64.33 -39.03 -33.18
N HIS A 745 -64.08 -40.18 -32.56
CA HIS A 745 -64.61 -41.47 -33.01
C HIS A 745 -66.11 -41.67 -32.69
N ALA A 746 -66.65 -40.96 -31.69
CA ALA A 746 -68.08 -40.94 -31.39
C ALA A 746 -68.86 -40.04 -32.35
N ALA A 747 -68.26 -38.94 -32.84
CA ALA A 747 -68.87 -38.06 -33.85
C ALA A 747 -68.83 -38.63 -35.29
N ARG A 748 -68.13 -39.76 -35.49
CA ARG A 748 -67.98 -40.45 -36.79
C ARG A 748 -68.86 -41.70 -36.91
N ARG A 749 -69.57 -42.07 -35.85
CA ARG A 749 -70.65 -43.07 -35.83
C ARG A 749 -71.97 -42.31 -35.71
#